data_AF-A0A935XYV9-F1
#
_entry.id   AF-A0A935XYV9-F1
#
_cell.length_a   1.000
_cell.length_b   1.000
_cell.length_c   1.000
_cell.angle_alpha   90.00
_cell.angle_beta   90.00
_cell.angle_gamma   90.00
#
_symmetry.space_group_name_H-M   'P 1'
#
loop_
_entity.id
_entity.type
_entity.pdbx_description
1 polymer ?
#
loop_
_entity_poly.entity_id
_entity_poly.type
_entity_poly.pdbx_seq_one_letter_code
_entity_poly.pdbx_strand_id
1 'polypeptide(L)'
;MQFESIKSSKFKNFTPNKINQTHQLIGGYWVTENGAYVDKAETLTANGNDRVGPMTPIEIIIISIFSNHKYLNKKYLFRHFLPLLCIINYHSYCQNLIPNPSFEEYWDSKIEDAHTGPQFEYQTYISRLYSWKANSWQVFYYNIKHFHKNQESQDNFYTCEPICHNIPDGNACIKFLYEWNSPQNDKNIIRSSKSYGMTAYLTCKLKEELTIGKTYEISMFVYLPNHEFLDPKFRTHIGFTLTLEEPNQIINSMLSVPYFFSDTIELDKWFRITKRVKATCNLKYLTIGMFESMFFPSQTPTQYHNTNSSYHKYYVDNLSIIEIKDSTYDNKSEIIDFCKYKEKISLKNNSSNEIKIRFTTNDTSIQIKYQNQIDSLLKTINLSSNVIIIEGNADVIGTKESNLQLSYNRAIAIKNYIKQFQLKNKILCFGNGELINSKIATIKVVNQIEAGYLYKHLTNESLTVMSKNEANNLCIELLNSISSHELFYLYHDSLFMSRQENKTILNGKLATIFNNSRWPQLRIIDSLYAVDQIIRSGTFLSNISQTISSKFRLNYPEQLADYDKRISNELFKLISPTKFPKIKDIGMYNLHKLMTLLIHSPDTNKVKPFLELIYNNCMIGEANWLDYATLKDKYLVNGSKDQMYGTQYSIDKNTNEMILTSADKIDSINLNRKSIGLNPILTINTGIYLKQK
;
A
#
# COMPACT_ATOMS: atom_id res chain seq x y z
N MET A 1 -1.26 32.18 51.32
CA MET A 1 -2.61 31.60 51.51
C MET A 1 -2.43 30.10 51.67
N GLN A 2 -2.65 29.64 52.91
CA GLN A 2 -2.53 28.23 53.33
C GLN A 2 -3.72 27.43 52.81
N PHE A 3 -3.50 26.18 52.41
CA PHE A 3 -4.55 25.18 52.26
C PHE A 3 -4.44 24.20 53.43
N GLU A 4 -5.45 24.24 54.29
CA GLU A 4 -5.63 23.34 55.42
C GLU A 4 -6.25 22.00 54.99
N SER A 5 -5.86 20.98 55.75
CA SER A 5 -6.40 19.63 55.77
C SER A 5 -7.85 19.58 56.23
N ILE A 6 -8.67 18.73 55.62
CA ILE A 6 -9.91 18.23 56.24
C ILE A 6 -9.78 16.72 56.46
N LYS A 7 -9.77 16.36 57.74
CA LYS A 7 -9.82 15.00 58.28
C LYS A 7 -11.25 14.44 58.23
N SER A 8 -11.28 13.12 58.20
CA SER A 8 -12.42 12.22 58.30
C SER A 8 -13.29 12.44 59.54
N SER A 9 -14.60 12.18 59.40
CA SER A 9 -15.42 11.77 60.55
C SER A 9 -16.64 10.93 60.12
N LYS A 10 -16.90 9.90 60.96
CA LYS A 10 -18.17 9.19 61.22
C LYS A 10 -18.61 8.07 60.27
N PHE A 11 -18.22 6.83 60.61
CA PHE A 11 -19.14 5.70 60.56
C PHE A 11 -19.50 5.29 61.99
N LYS A 12 -20.80 5.30 62.28
CA LYS A 12 -21.41 4.72 63.49
C LYS A 12 -21.81 3.27 63.18
N ASN A 13 -21.61 2.43 64.19
CA ASN A 13 -21.99 1.03 64.28
C ASN A 13 -23.42 0.75 63.78
N PHE A 14 -23.56 -0.26 62.93
CA PHE A 14 -24.82 -0.96 62.68
C PHE A 14 -24.66 -2.42 63.10
N THR A 15 -25.45 -2.85 64.09
CA THR A 15 -25.66 -4.26 64.44
C THR A 15 -26.65 -4.88 63.46
N PRO A 16 -26.44 -6.12 62.97
CA PRO A 16 -27.41 -6.78 62.11
C PRO A 16 -28.50 -7.44 62.95
N ASN A 17 -29.75 -7.00 62.78
CA ASN A 17 -30.92 -7.77 63.15
C ASN A 17 -31.09 -8.93 62.16
N LYS A 18 -31.29 -10.15 62.71
CA LYS A 18 -31.65 -11.35 61.95
C LYS A 18 -32.93 -11.11 61.15
N ILE A 19 -32.83 -11.17 59.83
CA ILE A 19 -33.98 -11.34 58.92
C ILE A 19 -33.87 -12.75 58.33
N ASN A 20 -34.83 -13.60 58.64
CA ASN A 20 -35.00 -14.91 58.00
C ASN A 20 -35.52 -14.69 56.57
N GLN A 21 -34.64 -14.67 55.57
CA GLN A 21 -35.02 -14.79 54.16
C GLN A 21 -34.56 -16.15 53.62
N THR A 22 -35.45 -16.84 52.91
CA THR A 22 -35.15 -18.08 52.19
C THR A 22 -34.32 -17.75 50.95
N HIS A 23 -33.09 -18.25 50.90
CA HIS A 23 -32.19 -18.07 49.77
C HIS A 23 -32.18 -19.34 48.90
N GLN A 24 -32.13 -19.19 47.58
CA GLN A 24 -31.88 -20.29 46.64
C GLN A 24 -30.47 -20.18 46.03
N LEU A 25 -29.80 -21.31 45.91
CA LEU A 25 -28.48 -21.42 45.30
C LEU A 25 -28.64 -21.79 43.82
N ILE A 26 -28.19 -20.92 42.92
CA ILE A 26 -28.20 -21.19 41.46
C ILE A 26 -26.79 -20.91 40.93
N GLY A 27 -26.11 -21.93 40.41
CA GLY A 27 -24.78 -21.79 39.81
C GLY A 27 -23.67 -21.30 40.76
N GLY A 28 -23.78 -21.56 42.07
CA GLY A 28 -22.77 -21.16 43.06
C GLY A 28 -22.99 -19.77 43.70
N TYR A 29 -24.12 -19.10 43.41
CA TYR A 29 -24.46 -17.79 43.95
C TYR A 29 -25.79 -17.81 44.73
N TRP A 30 -25.89 -17.00 45.77
CA TRP A 30 -27.13 -16.77 46.52
C TRP A 30 -27.94 -15.65 45.86
N VAL A 31 -29.18 -15.95 45.48
CA VAL A 31 -30.10 -14.97 44.88
C VAL A 31 -31.26 -14.72 45.84
N THR A 32 -31.56 -13.45 46.11
CA THR A 32 -32.72 -13.02 46.91
C THR A 32 -33.95 -12.83 46.05
N GLU A 33 -35.16 -12.93 46.62
CA GLU A 33 -36.44 -12.78 45.90
C GLU A 33 -36.61 -11.41 45.20
N ASN A 34 -35.80 -10.40 45.55
CA ASN A 34 -35.85 -9.05 44.97
C ASN A 34 -34.76 -8.79 43.92
N GLY A 35 -34.02 -9.82 43.48
CA GLY A 35 -32.98 -9.68 42.43
C GLY A 35 -31.73 -8.90 42.87
N ALA A 36 -31.59 -8.60 44.17
CA ALA A 36 -30.37 -8.00 44.71
C ALA A 36 -29.33 -9.09 45.00
N TYR A 37 -28.15 -8.94 44.41
CA TYR A 37 -26.99 -9.80 44.64
C TYR A 37 -26.49 -9.65 46.09
N VAL A 38 -26.33 -10.78 46.77
CA VAL A 38 -25.58 -10.86 48.03
C VAL A 38 -24.41 -11.80 47.80
N ASP A 39 -23.29 -11.46 48.44
CA ASP A 39 -21.94 -11.98 48.29
C ASP A 39 -21.78 -13.52 48.18
N LYS A 40 -20.60 -13.92 47.70
CA LYS A 40 -20.17 -15.29 47.39
C LYS A 40 -20.50 -16.29 48.51
N ALA A 41 -21.09 -17.44 48.17
CA ALA A 41 -21.20 -18.57 49.09
C ALA A 41 -19.81 -19.19 49.30
N GLU A 42 -19.16 -18.93 50.43
CA GLU A 42 -18.00 -19.72 50.85
C GLU A 42 -18.48 -21.08 51.37
N THR A 43 -18.53 -22.08 50.49
CA THR A 43 -18.41 -23.48 50.92
C THR A 43 -16.93 -23.85 50.93
N LEU A 44 -16.36 -23.92 52.14
CA LEU A 44 -15.05 -24.51 52.40
C LEU A 44 -15.07 -26.00 52.01
N THR A 45 -14.56 -26.33 50.83
CA THR A 45 -14.11 -27.70 50.52
C THR A 45 -12.59 -27.73 50.54
N ALA A 46 -12.02 -28.79 51.12
CA ALA A 46 -10.63 -28.91 51.58
C ALA A 46 -9.52 -28.77 50.51
N ASN A 47 -9.84 -28.60 49.23
CA ASN A 47 -8.86 -28.36 48.17
C ASN A 47 -9.24 -27.11 47.40
N GLY A 48 -8.78 -25.95 47.87
CA GLY A 48 -8.99 -24.68 47.18
C GLY A 48 -8.14 -24.62 45.91
N ASN A 49 -8.77 -24.65 44.73
CA ASN A 49 -8.18 -24.14 43.49
C ASN A 49 -9.12 -23.97 42.27
N ASP A 50 -10.42 -23.72 42.47
CA ASP A 50 -11.28 -23.30 41.36
C ASP A 50 -11.71 -21.84 41.51
N ARG A 51 -11.16 -20.97 40.64
CA ARG A 51 -11.66 -19.60 40.42
C ARG A 51 -12.54 -19.61 39.18
N VAL A 52 -13.84 -19.39 39.36
CA VAL A 52 -14.76 -19.04 38.25
C VAL A 52 -14.52 -17.56 37.89
N GLY A 53 -14.28 -17.28 36.61
CA GLY A 53 -14.05 -15.92 36.10
C GLY A 53 -15.30 -15.02 36.16
N PRO A 54 -15.17 -13.70 35.93
CA PRO A 54 -16.32 -12.80 35.91
C PRO A 54 -17.28 -13.18 34.77
N MET A 55 -18.58 -13.23 35.09
CA MET A 55 -19.62 -13.41 34.07
C MET A 55 -19.63 -12.25 33.08
N THR A 56 -19.79 -12.59 31.81
CA THR A 56 -20.05 -11.60 30.76
C THR A 56 -21.39 -10.90 31.02
N PRO A 57 -21.57 -9.64 30.57
CA PRO A 57 -22.85 -8.95 30.68
C PRO A 57 -24.05 -9.74 30.09
N ILE A 58 -23.79 -10.58 29.09
CA ILE A 58 -24.80 -11.46 28.47
C ILE A 58 -25.23 -12.59 29.42
N GLU A 59 -24.29 -13.22 30.12
CA GLU A 59 -24.59 -14.27 31.12
C GLU A 59 -25.40 -13.71 32.28
N ILE A 60 -25.07 -12.50 32.74
CA ILE A 60 -25.82 -11.77 33.77
C ILE A 60 -27.25 -11.49 33.31
N ILE A 61 -27.44 -11.06 32.06
CA ILE A 61 -28.77 -10.79 31.49
C ILE A 61 -29.58 -12.09 31.37
N ILE A 62 -28.98 -13.17 30.87
CA ILE A 62 -29.64 -14.48 30.74
C ILE A 62 -30.09 -14.99 32.12
N ILE A 63 -29.20 -14.97 33.11
CA ILE A 63 -29.51 -15.44 34.47
C ILE A 63 -30.56 -14.54 35.13
N SER A 64 -30.51 -13.22 34.92
CA SER A 64 -31.53 -12.29 35.44
C SER A 64 -32.91 -12.52 34.81
N ILE A 65 -32.97 -12.92 33.54
CA ILE A 65 -34.22 -13.26 32.84
C ILE A 65 -34.79 -14.60 33.33
N PHE A 66 -33.94 -15.61 33.54
CA PHE A 66 -34.38 -16.94 33.99
C PHE A 66 -34.68 -17.01 35.49
N SER A 67 -34.03 -16.21 36.34
CA SER A 67 -34.29 -16.19 37.79
C SER A 67 -35.64 -15.54 38.16
N ASN A 68 -36.22 -14.73 37.28
CA ASN A 68 -37.52 -14.07 37.50
C ASN A 68 -38.70 -14.86 36.88
N HIS A 69 -38.86 -16.13 37.28
CA HIS A 69 -39.83 -17.07 36.70
C HIS A 69 -41.32 -16.69 36.91
N LYS A 70 -41.65 -15.76 37.82
CA LYS A 70 -43.05 -15.45 38.21
C LYS A 70 -43.81 -14.49 37.28
N TYR A 71 -43.15 -13.84 36.32
CA TYR A 71 -43.77 -12.83 35.43
C TYR A 71 -43.62 -13.10 33.93
N LEU A 72 -43.19 -14.29 33.55
CA LEU A 72 -42.98 -14.65 32.14
C LEU A 72 -44.31 -14.93 31.41
N ASN A 73 -45.04 -13.86 31.10
CA ASN A 73 -46.08 -13.91 30.09
C ASN A 73 -45.42 -14.26 28.74
N LYS A 74 -45.71 -15.45 28.19
CA LYS A 74 -45.09 -15.97 26.94
C LYS A 74 -45.06 -14.95 25.79
N LYS A 75 -46.05 -14.05 25.74
CA LYS A 75 -46.17 -13.01 24.72
C LYS A 75 -45.10 -11.91 24.86
N TYR A 76 -44.65 -11.61 26.08
CA TYR A 76 -43.62 -10.61 26.36
C TYR A 76 -42.21 -11.16 26.08
N LEU A 77 -41.96 -12.42 26.46
CA LEU A 77 -40.71 -13.11 26.13
C LEU A 77 -40.52 -13.14 24.60
N PHE A 78 -41.53 -13.55 23.84
CA PHE A 78 -41.40 -13.62 22.38
C PHE A 78 -41.15 -12.24 21.73
N ARG A 79 -41.76 -11.17 22.25
CA ARG A 79 -41.65 -9.83 21.67
C ARG A 79 -40.31 -9.14 21.92
N HIS A 80 -39.63 -9.45 23.03
CA HIS A 80 -38.35 -8.84 23.38
C HIS A 80 -37.14 -9.77 23.20
N PHE A 81 -37.33 -11.07 23.37
CA PHE A 81 -36.27 -12.06 23.25
C PHE A 81 -35.98 -12.37 21.78
N LEU A 82 -36.98 -12.36 20.88
CA LEU A 82 -36.76 -12.62 19.46
C LEU A 82 -35.89 -11.53 18.79
N PRO A 83 -36.11 -10.22 18.99
CA PRO A 83 -35.19 -9.19 18.48
C PRO A 83 -33.78 -9.32 19.07
N LEU A 84 -33.66 -9.64 20.36
CA LEU A 84 -32.37 -9.85 21.01
C LEU A 84 -31.64 -11.06 20.41
N LEU A 85 -32.34 -12.18 20.15
CA LEU A 85 -31.80 -13.35 19.46
C LEU A 85 -31.42 -13.03 18.01
N CYS A 86 -32.18 -12.17 17.33
CA CYS A 86 -31.84 -11.69 16.00
C CYS A 86 -30.59 -10.79 16.03
N ILE A 87 -30.42 -9.92 17.03
CA ILE A 87 -29.22 -9.07 17.20
C ILE A 87 -28.00 -9.91 17.56
N ILE A 88 -28.14 -10.89 18.46
CA ILE A 88 -27.08 -11.82 18.83
C ILE A 88 -26.66 -12.65 17.61
N ASN A 89 -27.62 -13.20 16.85
CA ASN A 89 -27.31 -13.89 15.60
C ASN A 89 -26.67 -12.97 14.56
N TYR A 90 -27.10 -11.70 14.46
CA TYR A 90 -26.53 -10.75 13.51
C TYR A 90 -25.05 -10.51 13.77
N HIS A 91 -24.63 -10.40 15.04
CA HIS A 91 -23.22 -10.32 15.41
C HIS A 91 -22.47 -11.65 15.22
N SER A 92 -23.14 -12.80 15.35
CA SER A 92 -22.55 -14.12 15.06
C SER A 92 -22.24 -14.34 13.57
N TYR A 93 -22.79 -13.53 12.64
CA TYR A 93 -22.49 -13.63 11.21
C TYR A 93 -21.23 -12.90 10.77
N CYS A 94 -20.60 -12.12 11.65
CA CYS A 94 -19.29 -11.50 11.37
C CYS A 94 -18.18 -12.43 11.86
N GLN A 95 -17.98 -13.54 11.15
CA GLN A 95 -16.96 -14.51 11.51
C GLN A 95 -15.56 -13.92 11.27
N ASN A 96 -14.71 -13.90 12.30
CA ASN A 96 -13.31 -13.56 12.14
C ASN A 96 -12.63 -14.61 11.26
N LEU A 97 -12.11 -14.19 10.11
CA LEU A 97 -11.50 -15.04 9.10
C LEU A 97 -10.10 -15.52 9.49
N ILE A 98 -9.54 -15.00 10.59
CA ILE A 98 -8.26 -15.43 11.14
C ILE A 98 -8.46 -16.64 12.08
N PRO A 99 -7.69 -17.73 11.93
CA PRO A 99 -7.61 -18.78 12.94
C PRO A 99 -6.78 -18.33 14.14
N ASN A 100 -7.25 -18.62 15.36
CA ASN A 100 -6.57 -18.26 16.60
C ASN A 100 -6.13 -16.78 16.69
N PRO A 101 -7.07 -15.81 16.61
CA PRO A 101 -6.77 -14.38 16.49
C PRO A 101 -6.08 -13.74 17.70
N SER A 102 -6.29 -14.29 18.90
CA SER A 102 -5.70 -13.85 20.17
C SER A 102 -4.53 -14.73 20.64
N PHE A 103 -4.09 -15.67 19.80
CA PHE A 103 -3.01 -16.61 20.09
C PHE A 103 -3.23 -17.54 21.30
N GLU A 104 -4.44 -17.60 21.87
CA GLU A 104 -4.76 -18.43 23.03
C GLU A 104 -4.85 -19.93 22.72
N GLU A 105 -5.15 -20.31 21.47
CA GLU A 105 -5.24 -21.72 21.08
C GLU A 105 -3.83 -22.28 20.76
N TYR A 106 -3.28 -23.10 21.66
CA TYR A 106 -2.00 -23.80 21.44
C TYR A 106 -2.10 -25.29 21.75
N TRP A 107 -1.19 -26.08 21.19
CA TRP A 107 -1.13 -27.52 21.42
C TRP A 107 -0.66 -27.83 22.84
N ASP A 108 -1.60 -28.25 23.71
CA ASP A 108 -1.37 -28.52 25.13
C ASP A 108 -0.86 -29.96 25.40
N SER A 109 -0.38 -30.70 24.39
CA SER A 109 0.11 -32.06 24.65
C SER A 109 1.42 -31.99 25.44
N LYS A 110 1.29 -32.11 26.76
CA LYS A 110 2.33 -32.46 27.72
C LYS A 110 3.62 -31.67 27.55
N ILE A 111 3.66 -30.51 28.19
CA ILE A 111 4.89 -29.79 28.52
C ILE A 111 5.82 -30.62 29.44
N GLU A 112 5.36 -31.80 29.91
CA GLU A 112 5.94 -32.56 31.02
C GLU A 112 7.37 -33.12 30.82
N ASP A 113 7.97 -33.14 29.63
CA ASP A 113 9.29 -33.82 29.43
C ASP A 113 10.41 -32.99 28.77
N ALA A 114 10.24 -31.68 28.55
CA ALA A 114 11.31 -30.83 28.01
C ALA A 114 12.25 -30.31 29.12
N HIS A 115 12.95 -31.22 29.79
CA HIS A 115 14.06 -30.89 30.71
C HIS A 115 15.43 -30.87 30.01
N THR A 116 15.47 -30.80 28.68
CA THR A 116 16.71 -30.86 27.91
C THR A 116 17.27 -29.49 27.52
N GLY A 117 17.81 -28.77 28.51
CA GLY A 117 18.91 -27.82 28.30
C GLY A 117 18.53 -26.35 27.95
N PRO A 118 19.09 -25.35 28.66
CA PRO A 118 18.65 -23.95 28.60
C PRO A 118 19.08 -23.13 27.37
N GLN A 119 19.54 -23.72 26.26
CA GLN A 119 20.20 -22.92 25.19
C GLN A 119 19.56 -22.95 23.79
N PHE A 120 18.58 -23.80 23.48
CA PHE A 120 18.00 -23.83 22.12
C PHE A 120 16.47 -23.96 22.01
N GLU A 121 15.72 -24.05 23.12
CA GLU A 121 14.27 -24.33 23.12
C GLU A 121 13.34 -23.12 22.96
N TYR A 122 13.82 -21.94 22.59
CA TYR A 122 12.91 -20.78 22.41
C TYR A 122 12.33 -20.66 21.00
N GLN A 123 12.92 -21.31 19.99
CA GLN A 123 12.33 -21.37 18.63
C GLN A 123 11.14 -22.35 18.55
N THR A 124 10.94 -23.21 19.53
CA THR A 124 10.00 -24.35 19.45
C THR A 124 8.57 -24.07 19.89
N TYR A 125 8.24 -22.88 20.41
CA TYR A 125 6.85 -22.61 20.84
C TYR A 125 5.92 -22.22 19.70
N ILE A 126 6.43 -21.71 18.57
CA ILE A 126 5.55 -21.24 17.49
C ILE A 126 5.07 -22.36 16.59
N SER A 127 5.84 -23.43 16.44
CA SER A 127 5.33 -24.64 15.80
C SER A 127 4.08 -25.20 16.52
N ARG A 128 3.79 -24.72 17.74
CA ARG A 128 2.61 -25.08 18.53
C ARG A 128 1.41 -24.13 18.37
N LEU A 129 1.57 -22.99 17.67
CA LEU A 129 0.45 -22.10 17.36
C LEU A 129 -0.37 -22.69 16.20
N TYR A 130 -1.61 -23.09 16.48
CA TYR A 130 -2.45 -23.71 15.47
C TYR A 130 -2.66 -22.77 14.28
N SER A 131 -2.47 -23.28 13.06
CA SER A 131 -2.66 -22.54 11.79
C SER A 131 -1.69 -21.37 11.51
N TRP A 132 -0.68 -21.16 12.35
CA TRP A 132 0.36 -20.16 12.13
C TRP A 132 1.69 -20.79 11.79
N LYS A 133 2.39 -20.19 10.84
CA LYS A 133 3.75 -20.57 10.45
C LYS A 133 4.68 -19.39 10.70
N ALA A 134 5.69 -19.60 11.53
CA ALA A 134 6.83 -18.68 11.60
C ALA A 134 7.66 -18.83 10.33
N ASN A 135 7.86 -17.70 9.66
CA ASN A 135 8.79 -17.58 8.57
C ASN A 135 10.01 -16.80 9.07
N SER A 136 11.21 -17.34 8.80
CA SER A 136 12.51 -16.76 9.12
C SER A 136 12.88 -16.77 10.61
N TRP A 137 13.35 -15.64 11.15
CA TRP A 137 14.10 -15.44 12.39
C TRP A 137 13.30 -15.79 13.67
N GLN A 138 13.79 -15.36 14.83
CA GLN A 138 13.17 -15.60 16.12
C GLN A 138 11.84 -14.82 16.31
N VAL A 139 10.76 -15.56 16.56
CA VAL A 139 9.51 -15.08 17.13
C VAL A 139 9.27 -15.91 18.40
N PHE A 140 8.68 -15.30 19.42
CA PHE A 140 8.33 -15.98 20.67
C PHE A 140 6.84 -15.82 20.97
N TYR A 141 6.23 -16.92 21.41
CA TYR A 141 4.90 -16.90 21.98
C TYR A 141 5.00 -16.55 23.46
N TYR A 142 4.15 -15.64 23.92
CA TYR A 142 4.12 -15.19 25.31
C TYR A 142 2.72 -15.43 25.90
N ASN A 143 2.65 -16.12 27.04
CA ASN A 143 1.39 -16.38 27.76
C ASN A 143 1.56 -16.04 29.26
N ILE A 144 0.76 -15.10 29.76
CA ILE A 144 0.83 -14.58 31.12
C ILE A 144 0.56 -15.67 32.16
N LYS A 145 -0.37 -16.60 31.89
CA LYS A 145 -0.75 -17.65 32.85
C LYS A 145 0.39 -18.61 33.15
N HIS A 146 1.21 -18.91 32.14
CA HIS A 146 2.39 -19.78 32.31
C HIS A 146 3.52 -19.07 33.03
N PHE A 147 3.66 -17.76 32.84
CA PHE A 147 4.74 -16.98 33.45
C PHE A 147 4.62 -16.95 34.99
N HIS A 148 3.39 -16.86 35.52
CA HIS A 148 3.16 -16.83 36.96
C HIS A 148 3.49 -18.16 37.68
N LYS A 149 3.38 -19.30 37.01
CA LYS A 149 3.69 -20.61 37.63
C LYS A 149 5.19 -20.83 37.83
N ASN A 150 6.04 -20.21 37.00
CA ASN A 150 7.50 -20.42 37.04
C ASN A 150 8.24 -19.41 37.93
N GLN A 151 7.58 -18.36 38.45
CA GLN A 151 8.22 -17.42 39.38
C GLN A 151 8.47 -18.00 40.78
N GLU A 152 7.82 -19.12 41.14
CA GLU A 152 8.06 -19.79 42.42
C GLU A 152 9.42 -20.54 42.45
N SER A 153 10.03 -20.81 41.28
CA SER A 153 11.44 -21.23 41.21
C SER A 153 12.35 -20.00 41.17
N GLN A 154 13.13 -19.80 42.24
CA GLN A 154 13.90 -18.60 42.61
C GLN A 154 15.02 -18.14 41.64
N ASP A 155 15.02 -18.52 40.37
CA ASP A 155 16.03 -18.03 39.42
C ASP A 155 15.67 -16.62 38.91
N ASN A 156 16.34 -15.63 39.50
CA ASN A 156 16.24 -14.17 39.35
C ASN A 156 16.38 -13.57 37.93
N PHE A 157 16.26 -14.36 36.84
CA PHE A 157 16.56 -13.89 35.48
C PHE A 157 15.35 -13.51 34.62
N TYR A 158 14.12 -13.70 35.11
CA TYR A 158 12.92 -13.48 34.29
C TYR A 158 11.88 -12.63 35.03
N THR A 159 12.16 -11.33 35.19
CA THR A 159 11.10 -10.38 35.53
C THR A 159 10.15 -10.27 34.34
N CYS A 160 8.86 -10.46 34.60
CA CYS A 160 7.80 -10.29 33.62
C CYS A 160 7.92 -8.88 33.03
N GLU A 161 8.04 -8.76 31.70
CA GLU A 161 8.14 -7.43 31.09
C GLU A 161 6.87 -6.63 31.42
N PRO A 162 6.94 -5.34 31.78
CA PRO A 162 5.77 -4.54 32.21
C PRO A 162 4.58 -4.54 31.23
N ILE A 163 4.84 -4.86 29.96
CA ILE A 163 3.82 -5.02 28.91
C ILE A 163 2.72 -6.04 29.27
N CYS A 164 3.02 -7.00 30.13
CA CYS A 164 2.14 -8.13 30.46
C CYS A 164 0.94 -7.75 31.33
N HIS A 165 0.87 -6.52 31.83
CA HIS A 165 -0.24 -6.12 32.71
C HIS A 165 -1.45 -5.57 31.97
N ASN A 166 -1.32 -5.26 30.68
CA ASN A 166 -2.37 -4.59 29.90
C ASN A 166 -2.52 -5.14 28.48
N ILE A 167 -2.41 -6.46 28.27
CA ILE A 167 -2.69 -7.05 26.95
C ILE A 167 -4.15 -6.73 26.56
N PRO A 168 -4.44 -6.26 25.33
CA PRO A 168 -5.79 -5.83 24.94
C PRO A 168 -6.85 -6.92 25.03
N ASP A 169 -6.47 -8.17 24.78
CA ASP A 169 -7.36 -9.32 24.85
C ASP A 169 -6.65 -10.55 25.43
N GLY A 170 -7.41 -11.41 26.11
CA GLY A 170 -6.89 -12.68 26.62
C GLY A 170 -5.74 -12.57 27.63
N ASN A 171 -4.78 -13.47 27.49
CA ASN A 171 -3.60 -13.67 28.33
C ASN A 171 -2.33 -13.92 27.51
N ALA A 172 -2.36 -13.81 26.18
CA ALA A 172 -1.26 -14.15 25.30
C ALA A 172 -0.99 -13.08 24.24
N CYS A 173 0.25 -13.05 23.75
CA CYS A 173 0.64 -12.23 22.62
C CYS A 173 1.87 -12.83 21.93
N ILE A 174 2.21 -12.28 20.75
CA ILE A 174 3.41 -12.68 20.01
C ILE A 174 4.47 -11.60 20.13
N LYS A 175 5.67 -12.01 20.56
CA LYS A 175 6.88 -11.19 20.56
C LYS A 175 7.68 -11.44 19.29
N PHE A 176 7.91 -10.39 18.53
CA PHE A 176 8.80 -10.39 17.39
C PHE A 176 10.15 -9.78 17.75
N LEU A 177 11.22 -10.33 17.20
CA LEU A 177 12.54 -9.71 17.24
C LEU A 177 12.92 -9.13 15.89
N TYR A 178 13.66 -8.04 15.94
CA TYR A 178 14.41 -7.50 14.82
C TYR A 178 15.85 -7.25 15.23
N GLU A 179 16.77 -7.70 14.39
CA GLU A 179 18.19 -7.43 14.50
C GLU A 179 18.63 -6.56 13.32
N TRP A 180 19.24 -5.40 13.59
CA TRP A 180 19.68 -4.48 12.53
C TRP A 180 20.80 -5.06 11.66
N ASN A 181 21.77 -5.71 12.29
CA ASN A 181 23.01 -6.16 11.66
C ASN A 181 23.30 -7.59 12.09
N SER A 182 22.55 -8.54 11.54
CA SER A 182 22.84 -9.94 11.83
C SER A 182 24.12 -10.36 11.11
N PRO A 183 25.15 -10.80 11.84
CA PRO A 183 26.45 -11.10 11.26
C PRO A 183 26.50 -12.51 10.64
N GLN A 184 25.39 -13.10 10.20
CA GLN A 184 25.37 -14.45 9.61
C GLN A 184 26.02 -14.47 8.21
N ASN A 185 27.34 -14.28 8.16
CA ASN A 185 28.41 -15.23 7.86
C ASN A 185 28.09 -16.53 7.11
N ASP A 186 27.02 -16.63 6.33
CA ASP A 186 26.98 -17.70 5.33
C ASP A 186 27.96 -17.35 4.21
N LYS A 187 29.20 -17.83 4.34
CA LYS A 187 30.29 -17.62 3.36
C LYS A 187 29.92 -18.08 1.95
N ASN A 188 28.86 -18.90 1.83
CA ASN A 188 28.38 -19.45 0.56
C ASN A 188 27.25 -18.64 -0.08
N ILE A 189 26.59 -17.75 0.65
CA ILE A 189 25.68 -16.78 0.02
C ILE A 189 26.57 -15.69 -0.54
N ILE A 190 26.82 -15.75 -1.86
CA ILE A 190 27.44 -14.67 -2.63
C ILE A 190 26.80 -13.39 -2.13
N ARG A 191 27.59 -12.54 -1.44
CA ARG A 191 27.15 -11.30 -0.80
C ARG A 191 26.48 -10.41 -1.84
N SER A 192 25.20 -10.64 -2.14
CA SER A 192 24.35 -9.62 -2.73
C SER A 192 24.29 -8.56 -1.65
N SER A 193 25.00 -7.48 -1.89
CA SER A 193 25.56 -6.52 -0.93
C SER A 193 24.54 -5.67 -0.16
N LYS A 194 23.35 -6.18 0.18
CA LYS A 194 22.21 -5.33 0.56
C LYS A 194 21.20 -5.87 1.58
N SER A 195 21.32 -7.08 2.13
CA SER A 195 20.37 -7.50 3.19
C SER A 195 20.75 -6.87 4.52
N TYR A 196 20.25 -5.66 4.75
CA TYR A 196 20.26 -5.02 6.06
C TYR A 196 19.02 -5.49 6.83
N GLY A 197 19.14 -5.73 8.14
CA GLY A 197 18.03 -6.11 8.99
C GLY A 197 17.54 -7.56 8.87
N MET A 198 17.17 -8.14 10.00
CA MET A 198 16.56 -9.46 10.09
C MET A 198 15.41 -9.43 11.07
N THR A 199 14.25 -9.92 10.64
CA THR A 199 13.09 -10.12 11.50
C THR A 199 12.35 -11.34 11.03
N ALA A 200 11.39 -11.74 11.84
CA ALA A 200 10.55 -12.85 11.55
C ALA A 200 9.13 -12.40 11.28
N TYR A 201 8.38 -13.29 10.65
CA TYR A 201 7.02 -13.05 10.22
C TYR A 201 6.16 -14.22 10.65
N LEU A 202 4.91 -13.94 10.96
CA LEU A 202 3.91 -14.98 11.14
C LEU A 202 2.96 -14.94 9.96
N THR A 203 2.75 -16.11 9.35
CA THR A 203 1.79 -16.27 8.27
C THR A 203 0.73 -17.28 8.68
N CYS A 204 -0.54 -16.97 8.42
CA CYS A 204 -1.62 -17.94 8.49
C CYS A 204 -2.39 -18.00 7.17
N LYS A 205 -2.98 -19.15 6.90
CA LYS A 205 -4.02 -19.30 5.89
C LYS A 205 -5.35 -18.85 6.49
N LEU A 206 -6.08 -18.02 5.78
CA LEU A 206 -7.40 -17.55 6.19
C LEU A 206 -8.40 -18.71 6.19
N LYS A 207 -9.39 -18.67 7.08
CA LYS A 207 -10.51 -19.63 7.11
C LYS A 207 -11.30 -19.60 5.80
N GLU A 208 -11.48 -18.39 5.26
CA GLU A 208 -12.09 -18.14 3.96
C GLU A 208 -11.24 -17.14 3.17
N GLU A 209 -11.24 -17.25 1.85
CA GLU A 209 -10.50 -16.33 0.98
C GLU A 209 -11.17 -14.95 0.97
N LEU A 210 -10.38 -13.88 0.92
CA LEU A 210 -10.92 -12.56 0.60
C LEU A 210 -11.27 -12.53 -0.88
N THR A 211 -12.53 -12.26 -1.19
CA THR A 211 -13.09 -12.37 -2.55
C THR A 211 -13.22 -11.01 -3.21
N ILE A 212 -13.09 -10.99 -4.53
CA ILE A 212 -13.08 -9.78 -5.35
C ILE A 212 -14.34 -8.95 -5.14
N GLY A 213 -14.17 -7.63 -5.03
CA GLY A 213 -15.25 -6.65 -4.91
C GLY A 213 -15.79 -6.51 -3.49
N LYS A 214 -15.50 -7.45 -2.58
CA LYS A 214 -15.89 -7.37 -1.17
C LYS A 214 -14.94 -6.50 -0.36
N THR A 215 -15.46 -5.92 0.72
CA THR A 215 -14.71 -5.08 1.65
C THR A 215 -14.52 -5.76 2.99
N TYR A 216 -13.33 -5.62 3.55
CA TYR A 216 -12.92 -6.24 4.80
C TYR A 216 -12.33 -5.19 5.73
N GLU A 217 -12.65 -5.26 7.02
CA GLU A 217 -11.91 -4.55 8.07
C GLU A 217 -10.85 -5.49 8.63
N ILE A 218 -9.61 -5.01 8.67
CA ILE A 218 -8.46 -5.74 9.16
C ILE A 218 -7.87 -4.93 10.30
N SER A 219 -7.75 -5.53 11.47
CA SER A 219 -7.14 -4.86 12.61
C SER A 219 -6.22 -5.74 13.41
N MET A 220 -5.23 -5.14 14.07
CA MET A 220 -4.37 -5.79 15.06
C MET A 220 -3.89 -4.78 16.08
N PHE A 221 -3.61 -5.23 17.30
CA PHE A 221 -2.93 -4.41 18.30
C PHE A 221 -1.42 -4.64 18.24
N VAL A 222 -0.67 -3.56 18.35
CA VAL A 222 0.80 -3.57 18.34
C VAL A 222 1.31 -2.79 19.54
N TYR A 223 2.30 -3.33 20.23
CA TYR A 223 3.05 -2.61 21.26
C TYR A 223 4.51 -2.52 20.85
N LEU A 224 5.04 -1.29 20.83
CA LEU A 224 6.44 -1.01 20.55
C LEU A 224 7.07 -0.30 21.75
N PRO A 225 7.96 -0.98 22.51
CA PRO A 225 8.67 -0.34 23.62
C PRO A 225 9.53 0.82 23.13
N ASN A 226 9.57 1.91 23.90
CA ASN A 226 10.54 2.96 23.67
C ASN A 226 11.93 2.46 24.06
N HIS A 227 12.92 2.76 23.21
CA HIS A 227 14.30 2.40 23.43
C HIS A 227 15.16 3.55 22.90
N GLU A 228 16.24 3.87 23.63
CA GLU A 228 17.12 4.99 23.30
C GLU A 228 17.65 4.94 21.87
N PHE A 229 17.84 3.72 21.35
CA PHE A 229 18.38 3.46 20.01
C PHE A 229 17.33 3.01 18.98
N LEU A 230 16.04 3.20 19.24
CA LEU A 230 14.99 2.82 18.28
C LEU A 230 15.02 3.75 17.05
N ASP A 231 15.30 3.22 15.86
CA ASP A 231 15.15 4.00 14.61
C ASP A 231 13.66 4.40 14.49
N PRO A 232 13.35 5.71 14.37
CA PRO A 232 11.97 6.20 14.26
C PRO A 232 11.16 5.52 13.15
N LYS A 233 11.80 4.98 12.11
CA LYS A 233 11.15 4.26 11.01
C LYS A 233 10.53 2.94 11.43
N PHE A 234 10.93 2.33 12.55
CA PHE A 234 10.29 1.11 13.07
C PHE A 234 8.78 1.32 13.24
N ARG A 235 8.43 2.51 13.71
CA ARG A 235 7.05 2.90 14.01
C ARG A 235 6.13 2.82 12.80
N THR A 236 6.65 2.82 11.57
CA THR A 236 5.86 2.81 10.33
C THR A 236 6.03 1.55 9.49
N HIS A 237 6.87 0.60 9.93
CA HIS A 237 7.19 -0.62 9.16
C HIS A 237 6.63 -1.90 9.75
N ILE A 238 6.11 -1.86 10.98
CA ILE A 238 5.36 -2.98 11.57
C ILE A 238 3.92 -2.92 11.04
N GLY A 239 3.45 -4.06 10.53
CA GLY A 239 2.21 -4.09 9.77
C GLY A 239 1.78 -5.49 9.36
N PHE A 240 0.96 -5.55 8.31
CA PHE A 240 0.54 -6.79 7.69
C PHE A 240 0.44 -6.68 6.18
N THR A 241 0.45 -7.82 5.50
CA THR A 241 0.18 -7.91 4.06
C THR A 241 -0.71 -9.12 3.78
N LEU A 242 -1.40 -9.08 2.63
CA LEU A 242 -2.30 -10.13 2.19
C LEU A 242 -1.81 -10.68 0.86
N THR A 243 -1.83 -12.00 0.71
CA THR A 243 -1.33 -12.65 -0.50
C THR A 243 -2.21 -13.82 -0.91
N LEU A 244 -2.20 -14.13 -2.22
CA LEU A 244 -2.87 -15.32 -2.76
C LEU A 244 -2.13 -16.61 -2.37
N GLU A 245 -0.81 -16.55 -2.42
CA GLU A 245 0.11 -17.65 -2.10
C GLU A 245 0.86 -17.30 -0.83
N GLU A 246 1.32 -18.31 -0.11
CA GLU A 246 2.20 -18.12 1.03
C GLU A 246 3.48 -17.40 0.57
N PRO A 247 3.91 -16.30 1.24
CA PRO A 247 5.10 -15.58 0.82
C PRO A 247 6.35 -16.47 0.96
N ASN A 248 7.10 -16.60 -0.13
CA ASN A 248 8.40 -17.26 -0.10
C ASN A 248 9.41 -16.32 0.57
N GLN A 249 9.82 -16.64 1.79
CA GLN A 249 10.78 -15.84 2.53
C GLN A 249 12.16 -16.52 2.54
N ILE A 250 13.19 -15.76 2.19
CA ILE A 250 14.57 -16.19 2.38
C ILE A 250 14.87 -16.13 3.88
N ILE A 251 15.37 -17.24 4.43
CA ILE A 251 15.82 -17.31 5.83
C ILE A 251 16.76 -16.12 6.08
N ASN A 252 16.65 -15.47 7.24
CA ASN A 252 17.53 -14.36 7.61
C ASN A 252 17.42 -13.14 6.69
N SER A 253 16.25 -12.92 6.10
CA SER A 253 15.97 -11.69 5.35
C SER A 253 14.68 -11.05 5.83
N MET A 254 14.61 -9.72 5.67
CA MET A 254 13.32 -9.03 5.70
C MET A 254 12.50 -9.42 4.47
N LEU A 255 11.20 -9.62 4.67
CA LEU A 255 10.26 -9.87 3.61
C LEU A 255 10.02 -8.57 2.81
N SER A 256 10.44 -8.60 1.56
CA SER A 256 10.21 -7.54 0.59
C SER A 256 8.87 -7.77 -0.11
N VAL A 257 7.88 -6.92 0.16
CA VAL A 257 6.59 -6.96 -0.52
C VAL A 257 6.32 -5.66 -1.27
N PRO A 258 5.57 -5.70 -2.39
CA PRO A 258 5.22 -4.48 -3.12
C PRO A 258 4.48 -3.46 -2.25
N TYR A 259 3.67 -3.96 -1.31
CA TYR A 259 2.87 -3.16 -0.41
C TYR A 259 2.53 -3.94 0.87
N PHE A 260 2.53 -3.23 2.00
CA PHE A 260 2.03 -3.69 3.28
C PHE A 260 1.25 -2.55 3.95
N PHE A 261 0.36 -2.92 4.85
CA PHE A 261 -0.46 -2.01 5.62
C PHE A 261 0.20 -1.74 6.97
N SER A 262 0.38 -0.46 7.30
CA SER A 262 0.89 -0.01 8.59
C SER A 262 0.27 1.32 9.00
N ASP A 263 0.60 1.76 10.22
CA ASP A 263 0.34 3.10 10.76
C ASP A 263 1.56 3.58 11.51
N THR A 264 1.56 4.82 11.99
CA THR A 264 2.60 5.33 12.89
C THR A 264 2.31 4.89 14.32
N ILE A 265 2.95 3.82 14.75
CA ILE A 265 2.74 3.21 16.08
C ILE A 265 3.20 4.17 17.17
N GLU A 266 2.42 4.26 18.24
CA GLU A 266 2.78 4.99 19.44
C GLU A 266 3.61 4.11 20.38
N LEU A 267 4.63 4.70 21.02
CA LEU A 267 5.54 3.96 21.89
C LEU A 267 4.93 3.73 23.27
N ASP A 268 5.37 2.66 23.94
CA ASP A 268 5.00 2.30 25.32
C ASP A 268 3.49 2.15 25.59
N LYS A 269 2.71 1.88 24.55
CA LYS A 269 1.30 1.52 24.68
C LYS A 269 0.83 0.63 23.54
N TRP A 270 -0.25 -0.10 23.78
CA TRP A 270 -0.94 -0.85 22.74
C TRP A 270 -1.63 0.10 21.78
N PHE A 271 -1.25 0.02 20.51
CA PHE A 271 -1.77 0.82 19.42
C PHE A 271 -2.53 -0.08 18.44
N ARG A 272 -3.76 0.27 18.10
CA ARG A 272 -4.58 -0.51 17.17
C ARG A 272 -4.38 -0.02 15.74
N ILE A 273 -3.80 -0.87 14.89
CA ILE A 273 -3.77 -0.67 13.44
C ILE A 273 -5.09 -1.16 12.89
N THR A 274 -5.79 -0.34 12.10
CA THR A 274 -7.06 -0.72 11.46
C THR A 274 -7.09 -0.22 10.03
N LYS A 275 -7.35 -1.12 9.07
CA LYS A 275 -7.48 -0.79 7.65
C LYS A 275 -8.74 -1.42 7.06
N ARG A 276 -9.34 -0.70 6.12
CA ARG A 276 -10.45 -1.20 5.32
C ARG A 276 -9.97 -1.45 3.91
N VAL A 277 -10.11 -2.69 3.48
CA VAL A 277 -9.53 -3.19 2.24
C VAL A 277 -10.63 -3.73 1.35
N LYS A 278 -10.72 -3.24 0.11
CA LYS A 278 -11.54 -3.85 -0.93
C LYS A 278 -10.67 -4.77 -1.77
N ALA A 279 -10.93 -6.07 -1.70
CA ALA A 279 -10.11 -7.03 -2.44
C ALA A 279 -10.36 -6.88 -3.95
N THR A 280 -9.29 -6.72 -4.74
CA THR A 280 -9.35 -6.71 -6.21
C THR A 280 -8.78 -7.98 -6.83
N CYS A 281 -8.31 -8.92 -6.03
CA CYS A 281 -8.02 -10.30 -6.43
C CYS A 281 -8.30 -11.22 -5.24
N ASN A 282 -8.30 -12.54 -5.44
CA ASN A 282 -8.45 -13.46 -4.32
C ASN A 282 -7.21 -13.43 -3.42
N LEU A 283 -7.40 -13.39 -2.11
CA LEU A 283 -6.31 -13.38 -1.12
C LEU A 283 -6.58 -14.48 -0.09
N LYS A 284 -5.59 -15.31 0.20
CA LYS A 284 -5.74 -16.53 1.03
C LYS A 284 -4.89 -16.52 2.28
N TYR A 285 -3.88 -15.66 2.35
CA TYR A 285 -2.91 -15.62 3.42
C TYR A 285 -2.81 -14.22 4.00
N LEU A 286 -2.63 -14.16 5.31
CA LEU A 286 -2.24 -12.98 6.06
C LEU A 286 -0.83 -13.21 6.58
N THR A 287 0.05 -12.24 6.36
CA THR A 287 1.40 -12.22 6.95
C THR A 287 1.57 -10.95 7.76
N ILE A 288 1.97 -11.11 9.02
CA ILE A 288 2.29 -10.01 9.94
C ILE A 288 3.78 -9.98 10.24
N GLY A 289 4.31 -8.78 10.46
CA GLY A 289 5.70 -8.59 10.86
C GLY A 289 6.17 -7.16 10.58
N MET A 290 7.48 -7.00 10.42
CA MET A 290 8.09 -5.71 10.10
C MET A 290 8.70 -5.74 8.69
N PHE A 291 8.18 -4.95 7.76
CA PHE A 291 8.47 -5.11 6.33
C PHE A 291 9.64 -4.25 5.84
N GLU A 292 10.34 -4.75 4.83
CA GLU A 292 11.34 -3.97 4.10
C GLU A 292 10.66 -2.87 3.26
N SER A 293 11.32 -1.73 3.11
CA SER A 293 10.95 -0.71 2.14
C SER A 293 12.20 -0.03 1.55
N MET A 294 11.99 0.78 0.50
CA MET A 294 13.06 1.64 -0.04
C MET A 294 13.73 2.57 0.98
N PHE A 295 13.10 2.79 2.14
CA PHE A 295 13.60 3.66 3.21
C PHE A 295 14.00 2.91 4.48
N PHE A 296 13.72 1.61 4.56
CA PHE A 296 13.94 0.81 5.76
C PHE A 296 14.33 -0.63 5.40
N PRO A 297 15.40 -1.17 5.99
CA PRO A 297 16.26 -0.54 6.99
C PRO A 297 17.10 0.60 6.39
N SER A 298 17.46 1.58 7.21
CA SER A 298 18.31 2.67 6.74
C SER A 298 19.73 2.14 6.47
N GLN A 299 20.37 2.57 5.39
CA GLN A 299 21.68 2.02 4.99
C GLN A 299 22.86 2.54 5.81
N THR A 300 22.64 3.42 6.80
CA THR A 300 23.73 4.08 7.54
C THR A 300 24.01 3.35 8.85
N PRO A 301 25.08 2.52 8.93
CA PRO A 301 25.40 1.73 10.12
C PRO A 301 26.18 2.53 11.16
N THR A 302 26.35 3.84 11.01
CA THR A 302 27.60 4.49 11.43
C THR A 302 27.76 4.79 12.92
N GLN A 303 26.79 4.51 13.80
CA GLN A 303 26.93 4.89 15.22
C GLN A 303 26.54 3.85 16.28
N TYR A 304 25.95 2.70 15.92
CA TYR A 304 25.35 1.80 16.93
C TYR A 304 26.06 0.44 17.11
N HIS A 305 27.28 0.29 16.59
CA HIS A 305 27.95 -1.01 16.51
C HIS A 305 28.51 -1.59 17.82
N ASN A 306 28.44 -0.88 18.96
CA ASN A 306 29.21 -1.27 20.15
C ASN A 306 28.39 -1.63 21.40
N THR A 307 27.07 -1.78 21.29
CA THR A 307 26.24 -2.25 22.41
C THR A 307 25.81 -3.69 22.17
N ASN A 308 26.03 -4.55 23.16
CA ASN A 308 25.69 -5.99 23.15
C ASN A 308 24.16 -6.29 23.06
N SER A 309 23.33 -5.30 22.69
CA SER A 309 21.88 -5.43 22.57
C SER A 309 21.39 -4.91 21.21
N SER A 310 21.70 -5.63 20.14
CA SER A 310 21.29 -5.30 18.76
C SER A 310 19.82 -5.64 18.45
N TYR A 311 19.09 -6.22 19.41
CA TYR A 311 17.73 -6.69 19.21
C TYR A 311 16.70 -5.65 19.65
N HIS A 312 15.85 -5.28 18.72
CA HIS A 312 14.62 -4.57 18.99
C HIS A 312 13.48 -5.58 19.06
N LYS A 313 12.50 -5.33 19.93
CA LYS A 313 11.35 -6.20 20.12
C LYS A 313 10.06 -5.42 19.97
N TYR A 314 9.02 -6.08 19.47
CA TYR A 314 7.66 -5.56 19.45
C TYR A 314 6.68 -6.70 19.64
N TYR A 315 5.45 -6.36 19.98
CA TYR A 315 4.42 -7.34 20.32
C TYR A 315 3.18 -7.12 19.47
N VAL A 316 2.52 -8.21 19.12
CA VAL A 316 1.27 -8.20 18.36
C VAL A 316 0.23 -9.06 19.07
N ASP A 317 -1.01 -8.60 19.09
CA ASP A 317 -2.16 -9.30 19.67
C ASP A 317 -3.48 -8.93 18.96
N ASN A 318 -4.54 -9.72 19.20
CA ASN A 318 -5.93 -9.52 18.84
C ASN A 318 -6.11 -9.11 17.37
N LEU A 319 -5.75 -10.05 16.49
CA LEU A 319 -5.91 -9.87 15.05
C LEU A 319 -7.35 -10.15 14.61
N SER A 320 -7.84 -9.36 13.69
CA SER A 320 -9.18 -9.57 13.14
C SER A 320 -9.22 -9.27 11.66
N ILE A 321 -9.90 -10.13 10.91
CA ILE A 321 -10.37 -9.85 9.55
C ILE A 321 -11.87 -10.15 9.52
N ILE A 322 -12.67 -9.12 9.25
CA ILE A 322 -14.13 -9.21 9.22
C ILE A 322 -14.64 -8.64 7.89
N GLU A 323 -15.53 -9.36 7.21
CA GLU A 323 -16.25 -8.86 6.04
C GLU A 323 -17.24 -7.75 6.44
N ILE A 324 -17.13 -6.58 5.81
CA ILE A 324 -18.06 -5.46 5.99
C ILE A 324 -19.19 -5.61 4.96
N LYS A 325 -20.42 -5.77 5.45
CA LYS A 325 -21.61 -5.78 4.58
C LYS A 325 -22.03 -4.34 4.24
N ASP A 326 -22.34 -4.07 2.97
CA ASP A 326 -22.57 -2.74 2.38
C ASP A 326 -23.55 -1.82 3.17
N SER A 327 -24.45 -2.37 3.98
CA SER A 327 -25.52 -1.62 4.65
C SER A 327 -25.08 -0.80 5.87
N THR A 328 -23.83 -0.91 6.34
CA THR A 328 -23.36 -0.25 7.58
C THR A 328 -22.26 0.79 7.35
N TYR A 329 -22.18 1.37 6.14
CA TYR A 329 -21.05 2.21 5.77
C TYR A 329 -21.06 3.58 6.50
N ASP A 330 -20.07 3.80 7.36
CA ASP A 330 -19.66 5.15 7.75
C ASP A 330 -18.71 5.68 6.67
N ASN A 331 -19.16 6.71 5.94
CA ASN A 331 -18.45 7.30 4.80
C ASN A 331 -17.09 7.95 5.16
N LYS A 332 -16.70 7.99 6.44
CA LYS A 332 -15.48 8.68 6.89
C LYS A 332 -14.18 7.91 6.71
N SER A 333 -14.21 6.58 6.65
CA SER A 333 -12.99 5.78 6.52
C SER A 333 -12.58 5.58 5.06
N GLU A 334 -11.30 5.79 4.75
CA GLU A 334 -10.75 5.46 3.44
C GLU A 334 -10.78 3.94 3.19
N ILE A 335 -11.32 3.52 2.03
CA ILE A 335 -11.28 2.14 1.54
C ILE A 335 -10.11 2.02 0.58
N ILE A 336 -9.22 1.09 0.83
CA ILE A 336 -8.06 0.85 -0.02
C ILE A 336 -8.37 -0.35 -0.92
N ASP A 337 -8.51 -0.15 -2.24
CA ASP A 337 -8.57 -1.31 -3.13
C ASP A 337 -7.19 -1.98 -3.16
N PHE A 338 -7.13 -3.29 -2.96
CA PHE A 338 -5.87 -4.00 -2.78
C PHE A 338 -5.82 -5.34 -3.51
N CYS A 339 -4.66 -5.59 -4.12
CA CYS A 339 -4.19 -6.88 -4.59
C CYS A 339 -2.66 -6.91 -4.51
N LYS A 340 -2.06 -8.11 -4.48
CA LYS A 340 -0.61 -8.38 -4.32
C LYS A 340 0.30 -7.46 -5.13
N TYR A 341 -0.12 -7.11 -6.35
CA TYR A 341 0.71 -6.35 -7.30
C TYR A 341 0.17 -4.95 -7.61
N LYS A 342 -0.71 -4.37 -6.79
CA LYS A 342 -1.05 -2.95 -6.97
C LYS A 342 0.24 -2.16 -6.72
N GLU A 343 0.94 -1.79 -7.80
CA GLU A 343 2.12 -0.94 -7.72
C GLU A 343 1.76 0.30 -6.91
N LYS A 344 2.77 0.95 -6.34
CA LYS A 344 2.71 2.35 -5.90
C LYS A 344 2.43 3.29 -7.09
N ILE A 345 1.51 2.96 -8.00
CA ILE A 345 0.90 3.88 -8.92
C ILE A 345 0.17 4.89 -8.03
N SER A 346 0.86 6.00 -7.81
CA SER A 346 0.30 7.30 -7.45
C SER A 346 -0.51 7.45 -6.15
N LEU A 347 -0.26 6.65 -5.10
CA LEU A 347 -0.42 7.19 -3.73
C LEU A 347 0.74 8.13 -3.34
N LYS A 348 1.71 8.34 -4.25
CA LYS A 348 2.48 9.59 -4.33
C LYS A 348 1.60 10.75 -4.83
N ASN A 349 0.43 10.95 -4.25
CA ASN A 349 0.07 12.31 -3.87
C ASN A 349 0.97 12.65 -2.68
N ASN A 350 2.28 12.77 -2.96
CA ASN A 350 3.19 13.46 -2.10
C ASN A 350 2.59 14.85 -1.94
N SER A 351 2.03 15.09 -0.77
CA SER A 351 1.96 16.41 -0.18
C SER A 351 3.19 17.22 -0.60
N SER A 352 3.00 18.13 -1.54
CA SER A 352 3.66 19.43 -1.65
C SER A 352 5.20 19.49 -1.62
N ASN A 353 5.92 18.69 -2.42
CA ASN A 353 7.27 19.08 -2.87
C ASN A 353 7.23 19.97 -4.13
N GLU A 354 6.13 20.70 -4.29
CA GLU A 354 5.94 21.70 -5.35
C GLU A 354 5.91 23.10 -4.72
N ILE A 355 6.85 23.96 -5.11
CA ILE A 355 6.84 25.37 -4.74
C ILE A 355 6.38 26.19 -5.94
N LYS A 356 5.36 27.03 -5.74
CA LYS A 356 4.88 28.00 -6.74
C LYS A 356 5.40 29.39 -6.40
N ILE A 357 6.31 29.91 -7.22
CA ILE A 357 6.96 31.21 -7.08
C ILE A 357 6.26 32.21 -8.00
N ARG A 358 5.67 33.27 -7.43
CA ARG A 358 5.04 34.34 -8.22
C ARG A 358 6.04 35.47 -8.49
N PHE A 359 6.07 35.94 -9.72
CA PHE A 359 6.86 37.09 -10.16
C PHE A 359 5.96 38.29 -10.41
N THR A 360 6.52 39.49 -10.28
CA THR A 360 5.89 40.73 -10.73
C THR A 360 5.95 40.81 -12.27
N THR A 361 5.22 41.76 -12.85
CA THR A 361 5.15 41.95 -14.31
C THR A 361 6.55 42.19 -14.89
N ASN A 362 6.91 41.49 -15.95
CA ASN A 362 8.21 41.56 -16.62
C ASN A 362 9.45 41.36 -15.73
N ASP A 363 9.28 40.77 -14.54
CA ASP A 363 10.37 40.54 -13.61
C ASP A 363 10.80 39.07 -13.56
N THR A 364 12.07 38.87 -13.21
CA THR A 364 12.75 37.60 -12.97
C THR A 364 13.34 37.51 -11.56
N SER A 365 13.21 38.56 -10.74
CA SER A 365 13.74 38.60 -9.38
C SER A 365 12.93 37.69 -8.43
N ILE A 366 13.63 36.98 -7.54
CA ILE A 366 13.01 36.07 -6.57
C ILE A 366 12.79 36.81 -5.25
N GLN A 367 11.54 36.99 -4.84
CA GLN A 367 11.20 37.62 -3.56
C GLN A 367 11.72 36.80 -2.37
N ILE A 368 12.15 37.48 -1.30
CA ILE A 368 12.75 36.87 -0.10
C ILE A 368 11.88 35.76 0.54
N LYS A 369 10.55 35.91 0.51
CA LYS A 369 9.64 34.88 1.04
C LYS A 369 9.75 33.55 0.29
N TYR A 370 10.05 33.58 -1.01
CA TYR A 370 10.22 32.37 -1.81
C TYR A 370 11.62 31.80 -1.68
N GLN A 371 12.63 32.64 -1.43
CA GLN A 371 13.99 32.21 -1.06
C GLN A 371 13.94 31.32 0.18
N ASN A 372 13.26 31.75 1.25
CA ASN A 372 13.09 30.94 2.46
C ASN A 372 12.38 29.59 2.20
N GLN A 373 11.41 29.55 1.29
CA GLN A 373 10.72 28.31 0.91
C GLN A 373 11.65 27.38 0.13
N ILE A 374 12.45 27.92 -0.81
CA ILE A 374 13.47 27.17 -1.53
C ILE A 374 14.48 26.59 -0.54
N ASP A 375 14.98 27.39 0.40
CA ASP A 375 15.96 26.94 1.41
C ASP A 375 15.39 25.81 2.28
N SER A 376 14.15 25.96 2.74
CA SER A 376 13.46 24.93 3.50
C SER A 376 13.33 23.63 2.69
N LEU A 377 13.00 23.75 1.41
CA LEU A 377 12.90 22.61 0.52
C LEU A 377 14.27 21.94 0.32
N LEU A 378 15.33 22.71 -0.01
CA LEU A 378 16.67 22.18 -0.25
C LEU A 378 17.25 21.44 0.97
N LYS A 379 16.88 21.83 2.20
CA LYS A 379 17.25 21.12 3.44
C LYS A 379 16.62 19.73 3.57
N THR A 380 15.48 19.49 2.94
CA THR A 380 14.72 18.24 3.07
C THR A 380 14.98 17.23 1.94
N ILE A 381 15.52 17.69 0.81
CA ILE A 381 15.74 16.85 -0.37
C ILE A 381 17.03 16.05 -0.22
N ASN A 382 16.98 14.74 -0.53
CA ASN A 382 18.19 13.96 -0.78
C ASN A 382 18.77 14.25 -2.17
N LEU A 383 19.76 15.13 -2.22
CA LEU A 383 20.31 15.71 -3.44
C LEU A 383 21.07 14.69 -4.33
N SER A 384 21.47 13.55 -3.78
CA SER A 384 22.14 12.48 -4.53
C SER A 384 21.22 11.68 -5.46
N SER A 385 19.91 11.69 -5.19
CA SER A 385 18.92 10.85 -5.88
C SER A 385 17.80 11.65 -6.54
N ASN A 386 17.74 12.95 -6.30
CA ASN A 386 16.64 13.81 -6.74
C ASN A 386 17.07 14.77 -7.86
N VAL A 387 16.13 15.06 -8.75
CA VAL A 387 16.25 16.01 -9.86
C VAL A 387 15.28 17.15 -9.57
N ILE A 388 15.76 18.37 -9.72
CA ILE A 388 14.96 19.57 -9.54
C ILE A 388 14.51 20.04 -10.92
N ILE A 389 13.20 20.03 -11.16
CA ILE A 389 12.58 20.54 -12.37
C ILE A 389 12.02 21.93 -12.06
N ILE A 390 12.44 22.93 -12.84
CA ILE A 390 11.99 24.31 -12.72
C ILE A 390 11.27 24.69 -14.00
N GLU A 391 9.97 24.96 -13.89
CA GLU A 391 9.10 25.34 -14.99
C GLU A 391 8.68 26.80 -14.83
N GLY A 392 9.19 27.70 -15.66
CA GLY A 392 8.75 29.08 -15.70
C GLY A 392 7.57 29.26 -16.64
N ASN A 393 6.63 30.12 -16.24
CA ASN A 393 5.48 30.53 -17.06
C ASN A 393 5.36 32.07 -17.08
N ALA A 394 4.76 32.60 -18.13
CA ALA A 394 4.36 33.99 -18.28
C ALA A 394 2.83 34.08 -18.43
N ASP A 395 2.26 35.28 -18.26
CA ASP A 395 0.87 35.51 -18.58
C ASP A 395 0.69 35.68 -20.10
N VAL A 396 -0.54 35.97 -20.54
CA VAL A 396 -0.89 36.11 -21.96
C VAL A 396 -0.63 37.51 -22.51
N ILE A 397 0.03 38.39 -21.75
CA ILE A 397 0.28 39.77 -22.15
C ILE A 397 1.65 39.84 -22.84
N GLY A 398 1.70 40.35 -24.07
CA GLY A 398 2.93 40.45 -24.85
C GLY A 398 2.96 39.48 -26.04
N THR A 399 4.12 39.34 -26.68
CA THR A 399 4.28 38.37 -27.77
C THR A 399 4.66 37.00 -27.22
N LYS A 400 4.23 35.93 -27.91
CA LYS A 400 4.56 34.55 -27.53
C LYS A 400 6.06 34.31 -27.36
N GLU A 401 6.88 34.93 -28.22
CA GLU A 401 8.34 34.84 -28.14
C GLU A 401 8.90 35.54 -26.89
N SER A 402 8.43 36.76 -26.59
CA SER A 402 8.80 37.50 -25.39
C SER A 402 8.39 36.74 -24.12
N ASN A 403 7.19 36.18 -24.10
CA ASN A 403 6.67 35.39 -22.99
C ASN A 403 7.44 34.08 -22.79
N LEU A 404 7.82 33.42 -23.88
CA LEU A 404 8.68 32.24 -23.82
C LEU A 404 10.05 32.58 -23.19
N GLN A 405 10.69 33.65 -23.67
CA GLN A 405 11.98 34.10 -23.13
C GLN A 405 11.89 34.52 -21.65
N LEU A 406 10.87 35.30 -21.28
CA LEU A 406 10.65 35.74 -19.90
C LEU A 406 10.43 34.54 -18.97
N SER A 407 9.60 33.58 -19.40
CA SER A 407 9.33 32.37 -18.63
C SER A 407 10.60 31.54 -18.40
N TYR A 408 11.47 31.42 -19.42
CA TYR A 408 12.75 30.74 -19.28
C TYR A 408 13.70 31.48 -18.33
N ASN A 409 13.81 32.81 -18.45
CA ASN A 409 14.66 33.63 -17.58
C ASN A 409 14.25 33.50 -16.09
N ARG A 410 12.95 33.38 -15.79
CA ARG A 410 12.47 33.10 -14.43
C ARG A 410 12.95 31.75 -13.91
N ALA A 411 12.92 30.70 -14.73
CA ALA A 411 13.44 29.39 -14.34
C ALA A 411 14.95 29.44 -14.09
N ILE A 412 15.69 30.15 -14.94
CA ILE A 412 17.14 30.36 -14.78
C ILE A 412 17.49 31.15 -13.52
N ALA A 413 16.72 32.19 -13.18
CA ALA A 413 16.92 32.94 -11.94
C ALA A 413 16.86 32.02 -10.71
N ILE A 414 15.90 31.10 -10.69
CA ILE A 414 15.77 30.09 -9.62
C ILE A 414 16.94 29.10 -9.64
N LYS A 415 17.33 28.59 -10.82
CA LYS A 415 18.52 27.71 -10.96
C LYS A 415 19.77 28.38 -10.41
N ASN A 416 19.98 29.65 -10.71
CA ASN A 416 21.14 30.41 -10.25
C ASN A 416 21.11 30.63 -8.73
N TYR A 417 19.94 30.87 -8.15
CA TYR A 417 19.77 30.94 -6.70
C TYR A 417 20.14 29.60 -6.03
N ILE A 418 19.59 28.48 -6.53
CA ILE A 418 19.87 27.13 -6.01
C ILE A 418 21.36 26.76 -6.17
N LYS A 419 22.02 27.19 -7.24
CA LYS A 419 23.46 26.93 -7.47
C LYS A 419 24.38 27.52 -6.38
N GLN A 420 23.94 28.56 -5.66
CA GLN A 420 24.73 29.16 -4.57
C GLN A 420 24.99 28.17 -3.43
N PHE A 421 24.15 27.13 -3.29
CA PHE A 421 24.29 26.07 -2.30
C PHE A 421 25.33 24.99 -2.70
N GLN A 422 26.17 25.26 -3.71
CA GLN A 422 27.22 24.36 -4.24
C GLN A 422 26.70 22.96 -4.60
N LEU A 423 25.44 22.92 -5.01
CA LEU A 423 24.76 21.69 -5.34
C LEU A 423 25.28 21.17 -6.68
N LYS A 424 25.88 19.98 -6.70
CA LYS A 424 26.24 19.23 -7.91
C LYS A 424 25.01 18.65 -8.63
N ASN A 425 23.86 19.30 -8.49
CA ASN A 425 22.56 18.68 -8.76
C ASN A 425 22.12 18.81 -10.21
N LYS A 426 21.30 17.83 -10.60
CA LYS A 426 20.54 17.77 -11.84
C LYS A 426 19.37 18.76 -11.77
N ILE A 427 19.60 20.00 -12.20
CA ILE A 427 18.56 21.04 -12.28
C ILE A 427 18.16 21.26 -13.73
N LEU A 428 16.92 20.90 -14.05
CA LEU A 428 16.31 21.12 -15.36
C LEU A 428 15.50 22.41 -15.35
N CYS A 429 15.67 23.25 -16.38
CA CYS A 429 14.92 24.50 -16.53
C CYS A 429 14.14 24.50 -17.83
N PHE A 430 12.89 24.96 -17.74
CA PHE A 430 11.96 25.04 -18.86
C PHE A 430 11.26 26.39 -18.87
N GLY A 431 11.21 27.03 -20.04
CA GLY A 431 10.25 28.10 -20.33
C GLY A 431 9.04 27.52 -21.01
N ASN A 432 7.85 27.68 -20.42
CA ASN A 432 6.59 27.19 -20.99
C ASN A 432 5.86 28.25 -21.81
N GLY A 433 6.32 29.51 -21.78
CA GLY A 433 5.60 30.63 -22.37
C GLY A 433 4.32 30.93 -21.60
N GLU A 434 3.24 31.16 -22.35
CA GLU A 434 1.99 31.71 -21.83
C GLU A 434 1.13 30.65 -21.14
N LEU A 435 0.65 30.98 -19.95
CA LEU A 435 -0.33 30.20 -19.22
C LEU A 435 -1.35 31.17 -18.58
N ILE A 436 -2.65 30.89 -18.78
CA ILE A 436 -3.74 31.80 -18.40
C ILE A 436 -3.63 32.11 -16.90
N ASN A 437 -3.54 33.41 -16.57
CA ASN A 437 -3.47 33.94 -15.21
C ASN A 437 -2.26 33.51 -14.36
N SER A 438 -1.11 33.15 -14.96
CA SER A 438 0.04 32.71 -14.17
C SER A 438 1.36 33.40 -14.54
N LYS A 439 1.74 34.40 -13.72
CA LYS A 439 3.13 34.88 -13.58
C LYS A 439 3.90 33.99 -12.61
N ILE A 440 3.94 32.68 -12.87
CA ILE A 440 4.38 31.66 -11.90
C ILE A 440 5.54 30.86 -12.47
N ALA A 441 6.58 30.63 -11.68
CA ALA A 441 7.46 29.49 -11.87
C ALA A 441 7.18 28.41 -10.82
N THR A 442 7.28 27.16 -11.23
CA THR A 442 7.05 26.00 -10.39
C THR A 442 8.35 25.23 -10.21
N ILE A 443 8.71 24.95 -8.96
CA ILE A 443 9.80 24.03 -8.62
C ILE A 443 9.17 22.69 -8.25
N LYS A 444 9.53 21.65 -8.98
CA LYS A 444 9.15 20.25 -8.71
C LYS A 444 10.41 19.47 -8.37
N VAL A 445 10.34 18.68 -7.30
CA VAL A 445 11.42 17.75 -6.96
C VAL A 445 10.95 16.36 -7.31
N VAL A 446 11.67 15.71 -8.21
CA VAL A 446 11.34 14.37 -8.69
C VAL A 446 12.52 13.43 -8.46
N ASN A 447 12.23 12.21 -8.02
CA ASN A 447 13.28 11.20 -7.84
C ASN A 447 13.65 10.53 -9.18
N GLN A 448 12.80 10.66 -10.19
CA GLN A 448 12.98 10.14 -11.54
C GLN A 448 12.47 11.17 -12.54
N ILE A 449 13.21 11.37 -13.63
CA ILE A 449 12.87 12.34 -14.68
C ILE A 449 12.01 11.64 -15.70
N GLU A 450 10.86 12.22 -16.04
CA GLU A 450 10.10 11.71 -17.18
C GLU A 450 10.86 11.97 -18.50
N ALA A 451 10.80 11.06 -19.47
CA ALA A 451 11.51 11.18 -20.76
C ALA A 451 11.16 12.50 -21.46
N GLY A 452 9.91 12.95 -21.34
CA GLY A 452 9.44 14.21 -21.93
C GLY A 452 10.20 15.43 -21.40
N TYR A 453 10.50 15.45 -20.09
CA TYR A 453 11.31 16.52 -19.50
C TYR A 453 12.74 16.47 -19.99
N LEU A 454 13.35 15.28 -20.09
CA LEU A 454 14.69 15.19 -20.64
C LEU A 454 14.73 15.65 -22.10
N TYR A 455 13.78 15.18 -22.90
CA TYR A 455 13.71 15.51 -24.31
C TYR A 455 13.63 17.02 -24.51
N LYS A 456 12.65 17.66 -23.86
CA LYS A 456 12.47 19.12 -23.90
C LYS A 456 13.72 19.87 -23.46
N HIS A 457 14.45 19.33 -22.49
CA HIS A 457 15.66 19.97 -21.98
C HIS A 457 16.81 19.85 -22.98
N LEU A 458 17.04 18.66 -23.52
CA LEU A 458 18.08 18.41 -24.52
C LEU A 458 17.80 19.19 -25.81
N THR A 459 16.54 19.28 -26.26
CA THR A 459 16.20 20.08 -27.43
C THR A 459 16.41 21.58 -27.18
N ASN A 460 16.13 22.09 -25.97
CA ASN A 460 16.24 23.52 -25.67
C ASN A 460 17.68 23.97 -25.36
N GLU A 461 18.44 23.22 -24.55
CA GLU A 461 19.81 23.59 -24.15
C GLU A 461 20.85 23.23 -25.23
N SER A 462 20.67 22.13 -25.97
CA SER A 462 21.66 21.72 -26.98
C SER A 462 21.65 22.56 -28.27
N LEU A 463 20.65 23.42 -28.46
CA LEU A 463 20.55 24.30 -29.63
C LEU A 463 21.17 25.68 -29.43
N THR A 464 21.41 26.13 -28.19
CA THR A 464 21.63 27.57 -27.97
C THR A 464 22.90 27.97 -27.20
N VAL A 465 23.48 27.16 -26.30
CA VAL A 465 24.52 27.70 -25.38
C VAL A 465 25.69 26.76 -25.02
N MET A 466 25.54 25.43 -25.08
CA MET A 466 26.54 24.52 -24.51
C MET A 466 27.58 24.02 -25.52
N SER A 467 28.82 23.80 -25.06
CA SER A 467 29.81 23.06 -25.85
C SER A 467 29.36 21.61 -26.05
N LYS A 468 29.80 20.96 -27.14
CA LYS A 468 29.45 19.56 -27.45
C LYS A 468 29.77 18.62 -26.27
N ASN A 469 30.89 18.84 -25.59
CA ASN A 469 31.32 17.98 -24.47
C ASN A 469 30.44 18.16 -23.23
N GLU A 470 30.05 19.38 -22.88
CA GLU A 470 29.16 19.63 -21.73
C GLU A 470 27.76 19.05 -21.99
N ALA A 471 27.25 19.21 -23.22
CA ALA A 471 25.96 18.63 -23.61
C ALA A 471 25.98 17.10 -23.52
N ASN A 472 27.09 16.46 -23.93
CA ASN A 472 27.25 15.01 -23.84
C ASN A 472 27.33 14.54 -22.38
N ASN A 473 28.10 15.22 -21.53
CA ASN A 473 28.21 14.89 -20.10
C ASN A 473 26.87 15.02 -19.38
N LEU A 474 26.14 16.10 -19.64
CA LEU A 474 24.80 16.32 -19.11
C LEU A 474 23.82 15.24 -19.62
N CYS A 475 23.89 14.88 -20.90
CA CYS A 475 23.08 13.80 -21.46
C CYS A 475 23.34 12.46 -20.74
N ILE A 476 24.61 12.09 -20.53
CA ILE A 476 24.98 10.87 -19.78
C ILE A 476 24.39 10.90 -18.36
N GLU A 477 24.57 12.02 -17.67
CA GLU A 477 24.11 12.20 -16.30
C GLU A 477 22.58 12.12 -16.18
N LEU A 478 21.86 12.72 -17.13
CA LEU A 478 20.41 12.71 -17.16
C LEU A 478 19.88 11.34 -17.56
N LEU A 479 20.49 10.66 -18.53
CA LEU A 479 20.16 9.27 -18.85
C LEU A 479 20.30 8.34 -17.63
N ASN A 480 21.18 8.66 -16.66
CA ASN A 480 21.30 7.88 -15.42
C ASN A 480 20.14 8.12 -14.45
N SER A 481 19.36 9.18 -14.64
CA SER A 481 18.20 9.54 -13.81
C SER A 481 16.85 9.23 -14.46
N ILE A 482 16.86 8.69 -15.67
CA ILE A 482 15.64 8.21 -16.33
C ILE A 482 15.38 6.78 -15.87
N SER A 483 14.11 6.49 -15.64
CA SER A 483 13.63 5.13 -15.43
C SER A 483 13.95 4.24 -16.64
N SER A 484 14.17 2.94 -16.40
CA SER A 484 14.49 1.99 -17.48
C SER A 484 13.46 1.99 -18.62
N HIS A 485 12.19 2.26 -18.31
CA HIS A 485 11.12 2.27 -19.30
C HIS A 485 11.18 3.44 -20.27
N GLU A 486 11.67 4.58 -19.83
CA GLU A 486 11.64 5.83 -20.62
C GLU A 486 12.80 5.93 -21.59
N LEU A 487 13.85 5.16 -21.34
CA LEU A 487 14.96 4.97 -22.27
C LEU A 487 14.49 4.44 -23.64
N PHE A 488 13.38 3.71 -23.70
CA PHE A 488 12.83 3.20 -24.97
C PHE A 488 12.28 4.30 -25.86
N TYR A 489 11.61 5.30 -25.31
CA TYR A 489 11.11 6.41 -26.11
C TYR A 489 12.27 7.16 -26.77
N LEU A 490 13.38 7.34 -26.04
CA LEU A 490 14.58 7.97 -26.57
C LEU A 490 15.26 7.12 -27.65
N TYR A 491 15.15 5.78 -27.56
CA TYR A 491 15.73 4.87 -28.55
C TYR A 491 15.04 4.97 -29.91
N HIS A 492 13.74 5.25 -29.92
CA HIS A 492 12.95 5.39 -31.15
C HIS A 492 12.86 6.84 -31.65
N ASP A 493 13.41 7.81 -30.91
CA ASP A 493 13.46 9.19 -31.35
C ASP A 493 14.63 9.42 -32.32
N SER A 494 14.30 9.78 -33.55
CA SER A 494 15.29 9.99 -34.61
C SER A 494 16.26 11.16 -34.34
N LEU A 495 15.81 12.20 -33.63
CA LEU A 495 16.65 13.36 -33.32
C LEU A 495 17.67 13.01 -32.23
N PHE A 496 17.25 12.30 -31.20
CA PHE A 496 18.11 11.81 -30.13
C PHE A 496 19.16 10.83 -30.66
N MET A 497 18.74 9.93 -31.55
CA MET A 497 19.57 8.87 -32.12
C MET A 497 20.48 9.32 -33.26
N SER A 498 20.28 10.52 -33.81
CA SER A 498 21.18 11.09 -34.83
C SER A 498 22.60 11.38 -34.30
N ARG A 499 22.77 11.41 -32.96
CA ARG A 499 24.08 11.55 -32.29
C ARG A 499 24.63 10.16 -31.92
N GLN A 500 25.77 9.80 -32.51
CA GLN A 500 26.39 8.48 -32.36
C GLN A 500 26.80 8.17 -30.90
N GLU A 501 27.23 9.18 -30.14
CA GLU A 501 27.61 9.01 -28.73
C GLU A 501 26.41 8.60 -27.87
N ASN A 502 25.26 9.28 -28.05
CA ASN A 502 24.01 8.97 -27.35
C ASN A 502 23.55 7.54 -27.61
N LYS A 503 23.62 7.10 -28.87
CA LYS A 503 23.25 5.75 -29.29
C LYS A 503 24.06 4.69 -28.56
N THR A 504 25.37 4.89 -28.42
CA THR A 504 26.26 3.93 -27.74
C THR A 504 25.91 3.80 -26.26
N ILE A 505 25.73 4.92 -25.56
CA ILE A 505 25.37 4.94 -24.13
C ILE A 505 24.01 4.30 -23.90
N LEU A 506 23.02 4.67 -24.71
CA LEU A 506 21.66 4.15 -24.60
C LEU A 506 21.63 2.64 -24.87
N ASN A 507 22.31 2.19 -25.93
CA ASN A 507 22.42 0.76 -26.22
C ASN A 507 23.08 -0.02 -25.08
N GLY A 508 24.14 0.52 -24.46
CA GLY A 508 24.79 -0.11 -23.31
C GLY A 508 23.81 -0.32 -22.16
N LYS A 509 23.03 0.71 -21.81
CA LYS A 509 22.03 0.62 -20.73
C LYS A 509 20.88 -0.31 -21.06
N LEU A 510 20.33 -0.21 -22.26
CA LEU A 510 19.26 -1.09 -22.71
C LEU A 510 19.74 -2.55 -22.73
N ALA A 511 20.97 -2.81 -23.18
CA ALA A 511 21.56 -4.14 -23.12
C ALA A 511 21.65 -4.65 -21.67
N THR A 512 22.08 -3.84 -20.71
CA THR A 512 22.08 -4.24 -19.28
C THR A 512 20.68 -4.58 -18.77
N ILE A 513 19.67 -3.79 -19.12
CA ILE A 513 18.27 -4.05 -18.74
C ILE A 513 17.79 -5.38 -19.32
N PHE A 514 18.09 -5.66 -20.59
CA PHE A 514 17.62 -6.87 -21.26
C PHE A 514 18.39 -8.13 -20.94
N ASN A 515 19.70 -8.05 -20.77
CA ASN A 515 20.52 -9.20 -20.42
C ASN A 515 20.14 -9.78 -19.05
N ASN A 516 19.53 -8.96 -18.19
CA ASN A 516 19.02 -9.38 -16.89
C ASN A 516 17.55 -9.80 -16.91
N SER A 517 16.84 -9.64 -18.04
CA SER A 517 15.43 -10.03 -18.16
C SER A 517 15.30 -11.54 -18.36
N ARG A 518 14.37 -12.17 -17.63
CA ARG A 518 13.97 -13.57 -17.86
C ARG A 518 13.18 -13.78 -19.16
N TRP A 519 12.81 -12.69 -19.83
CA TRP A 519 11.91 -12.70 -20.97
C TRP A 519 12.53 -11.89 -22.13
N PRO A 520 13.29 -12.55 -23.03
CA PRO A 520 14.04 -11.88 -24.11
C PRO A 520 13.15 -11.06 -25.05
N GLN A 521 11.89 -11.46 -25.20
CA GLN A 521 10.91 -10.79 -26.06
C GLN A 521 10.50 -9.41 -25.52
N LEU A 522 10.81 -9.06 -24.27
CA LEU A 522 10.49 -7.74 -23.72
C LEU A 522 11.06 -6.61 -24.55
N ARG A 523 12.25 -6.80 -25.13
CA ARG A 523 12.84 -5.79 -26.02
C ARG A 523 11.97 -5.47 -27.22
N ILE A 524 11.33 -6.49 -27.77
CA ILE A 524 10.47 -6.35 -28.94
C ILE A 524 9.14 -5.73 -28.50
N ILE A 525 8.56 -6.16 -27.38
CA ILE A 525 7.35 -5.53 -26.81
C ILE A 525 7.57 -4.04 -26.55
N ASP A 526 8.66 -3.67 -25.87
CA ASP A 526 8.96 -2.28 -25.58
C ASP A 526 9.11 -1.45 -26.84
N SER A 527 9.68 -2.04 -27.90
CA SER A 527 9.82 -1.39 -29.19
C SER A 527 8.47 -1.22 -29.90
N LEU A 528 7.63 -2.27 -29.92
CA LEU A 528 6.29 -2.21 -30.48
C LEU A 528 5.43 -1.17 -29.75
N TYR A 529 5.50 -1.15 -28.42
CA TYR A 529 4.79 -0.19 -27.58
C TYR A 529 5.27 1.24 -27.83
N ALA A 530 6.59 1.48 -27.89
CA ALA A 530 7.11 2.80 -28.20
C ALA A 530 6.62 3.30 -29.58
N VAL A 531 6.62 2.45 -30.60
CA VAL A 531 6.11 2.79 -31.94
C VAL A 531 4.61 3.09 -31.89
N ASP A 532 3.81 2.24 -31.24
CA ASP A 532 2.37 2.45 -31.02
C ASP A 532 2.08 3.81 -30.37
N GLN A 533 2.80 4.11 -29.28
CA GLN A 533 2.63 5.36 -28.55
C GLN A 533 3.14 6.57 -29.33
N ILE A 534 4.22 6.48 -30.12
CA ILE A 534 4.70 7.58 -30.98
C ILE A 534 3.64 7.97 -32.02
N ILE A 535 2.98 6.99 -32.65
CA ILE A 535 1.96 7.25 -33.67
C ILE A 535 0.75 7.95 -33.04
N ARG A 536 0.29 7.45 -31.88
CA ARG A 536 -0.88 7.99 -31.15
C ARG A 536 -0.60 9.30 -30.44
N SER A 537 0.63 9.50 -29.98
CA SER A 537 1.10 10.70 -29.29
C SER A 537 1.78 11.68 -30.24
N GLY A 538 1.72 11.47 -31.57
CA GLY A 538 2.36 12.35 -32.55
C GLY A 538 1.97 13.83 -32.39
N THR A 539 0.78 14.10 -31.86
CA THR A 539 0.34 15.45 -31.44
C THR A 539 1.09 15.95 -30.21
N PHE A 540 1.35 15.12 -29.20
CA PHE A 540 2.11 15.45 -27.99
C PHE A 540 3.58 15.75 -28.29
N LEU A 541 4.26 14.92 -29.11
CA LEU A 541 5.65 15.19 -29.50
C LEU A 541 5.76 16.43 -30.40
N SER A 542 4.78 16.67 -31.28
CA SER A 542 4.70 17.93 -32.05
C SER A 542 4.45 19.16 -31.18
N ASN A 543 3.82 19.00 -30.01
CA ASN A 543 3.61 20.09 -29.04
C ASN A 543 4.85 20.33 -28.16
N ILE A 544 5.62 19.30 -27.84
CA ILE A 544 6.89 19.43 -27.09
C ILE A 544 7.96 20.06 -27.98
N SER A 545 7.97 19.72 -29.26
CA SER A 545 8.91 20.27 -30.22
C SER A 545 8.17 21.19 -31.18
N GLN A 546 8.14 22.49 -30.86
CA GLN A 546 7.68 23.52 -31.82
C GLN A 546 8.45 23.47 -33.16
N THR A 547 9.59 22.76 -33.19
CA THR A 547 10.47 22.52 -34.34
C THR A 547 10.21 21.21 -35.10
N ILE A 548 9.46 20.23 -34.56
CA ILE A 548 9.05 19.05 -35.33
C ILE A 548 7.95 19.50 -36.29
N SER A 549 8.39 19.71 -37.52
CA SER A 549 7.64 20.33 -38.60
C SER A 549 6.23 19.78 -38.79
N SER A 550 5.38 20.62 -39.39
CA SER A 550 4.07 20.32 -40.00
C SER A 550 3.99 19.06 -40.89
N LYS A 551 5.11 18.38 -41.17
CA LYS A 551 5.19 17.13 -41.95
C LYS A 551 4.64 15.90 -41.22
N PHE A 552 4.41 15.93 -39.92
CA PHE A 552 3.79 14.82 -39.17
C PHE A 552 2.28 15.00 -38.95
N ARG A 553 1.58 15.68 -39.87
CA ARG A 553 0.11 15.61 -39.92
C ARG A 553 -0.30 14.28 -40.54
N LEU A 554 -0.36 13.23 -39.71
CA LEU A 554 -0.95 11.95 -40.12
C LEU A 554 -2.42 12.19 -40.49
N ASN A 555 -2.86 11.59 -41.61
CA ASN A 555 -4.29 11.49 -41.93
C ASN A 555 -4.86 10.41 -41.00
N TYR A 556 -5.24 10.86 -39.80
CA TYR A 556 -5.22 10.09 -38.55
C TYR A 556 -5.95 8.74 -38.58
N PRO A 557 -7.15 8.60 -39.19
CA PRO A 557 -7.91 7.35 -39.06
C PRO A 557 -7.37 6.18 -39.90
N GLU A 558 -7.08 6.41 -41.19
CA GLU A 558 -6.70 5.33 -42.12
C GLU A 558 -5.28 4.81 -41.88
N GLN A 559 -4.34 5.72 -41.61
CA GLN A 559 -2.95 5.34 -41.36
C GLN A 559 -2.81 4.58 -40.03
N LEU A 560 -3.54 4.99 -39.00
CA LEU A 560 -3.53 4.32 -37.70
C LEU A 560 -3.99 2.87 -37.81
N ALA A 561 -5.02 2.58 -38.60
CA ALA A 561 -5.51 1.22 -38.80
C ALA A 561 -4.46 0.30 -39.45
N ASP A 562 -3.68 0.79 -40.43
CA ASP A 562 -2.59 0.00 -41.02
C ASP A 562 -1.46 -0.25 -40.01
N TYR A 563 -1.10 0.75 -39.21
CA TYR A 563 -0.11 0.59 -38.15
C TYR A 563 -0.56 -0.41 -37.07
N ASP A 564 -1.79 -0.29 -36.59
CA ASP A 564 -2.36 -1.22 -35.59
C ASP A 564 -2.34 -2.66 -36.11
N LYS A 565 -2.64 -2.86 -37.40
CA LYS A 565 -2.55 -4.17 -38.05
C LYS A 565 -1.12 -4.70 -38.10
N ARG A 566 -0.13 -3.88 -38.46
CA ARG A 566 1.29 -4.28 -38.51
C ARG A 566 1.82 -4.62 -37.12
N ILE A 567 1.57 -3.75 -36.15
CA ILE A 567 1.98 -3.94 -34.74
C ILE A 567 1.35 -5.21 -34.18
N SER A 568 0.05 -5.43 -34.43
CA SER A 568 -0.65 -6.65 -34.01
C SER A 568 -0.04 -7.91 -34.62
N ASN A 569 0.29 -7.88 -35.91
CA ASN A 569 0.89 -9.03 -36.59
C ASN A 569 2.25 -9.39 -35.99
N GLU A 570 3.09 -8.40 -35.66
CA GLU A 570 4.35 -8.67 -34.97
C GLU A 570 4.12 -9.13 -33.54
N LEU A 571 3.18 -8.52 -32.82
CA LEU A 571 2.83 -8.90 -31.46
C LEU A 571 2.43 -10.38 -31.38
N PHE A 572 1.53 -10.84 -32.24
CA PHE A 572 1.04 -12.23 -32.23
C PHE A 572 2.08 -13.26 -32.70
N LYS A 573 3.24 -12.85 -33.24
CA LYS A 573 4.38 -13.76 -33.42
C LYS A 573 5.14 -14.00 -32.11
N LEU A 574 5.06 -13.03 -31.18
CA LEU A 574 5.79 -13.05 -29.91
C LEU A 574 4.98 -13.73 -28.79
N ILE A 575 3.65 -13.58 -28.82
CA ILE A 575 2.76 -14.11 -27.79
C ILE A 575 1.82 -15.17 -28.32
N SER A 576 1.51 -16.13 -27.45
CA SER A 576 0.41 -17.09 -27.62
C SER A 576 -0.34 -17.21 -26.30
N PRO A 577 -1.59 -17.71 -26.30
CA PRO A 577 -2.31 -17.95 -25.04
C PRO A 577 -1.56 -18.88 -24.07
N THR A 578 -0.81 -19.84 -24.60
CA THR A 578 0.03 -20.74 -23.78
C THR A 578 1.33 -20.12 -23.26
N LYS A 579 1.74 -18.96 -23.81
CA LYS A 579 3.00 -18.28 -23.47
C LYS A 579 2.78 -16.83 -23.06
N PHE A 580 1.56 -16.45 -22.64
CA PHE A 580 1.30 -15.10 -22.19
C PHE A 580 1.95 -14.88 -20.82
N PRO A 581 2.80 -13.86 -20.66
CA PRO A 581 3.52 -13.64 -19.42
C PRO A 581 2.59 -13.12 -18.30
N LYS A 582 2.98 -13.39 -17.06
CA LYS A 582 2.31 -12.88 -15.85
C LYS A 582 3.08 -11.70 -15.26
N ILE A 583 2.47 -10.98 -14.32
CA ILE A 583 3.15 -9.87 -13.60
C ILE A 583 4.45 -10.36 -12.94
N LYS A 584 4.44 -11.53 -12.31
CA LYS A 584 5.65 -12.11 -11.70
C LYS A 584 6.78 -12.38 -12.69
N ASP A 585 6.48 -12.54 -13.97
CA ASP A 585 7.47 -12.88 -15.01
C ASP A 585 8.13 -11.62 -15.57
N ILE A 586 7.36 -10.56 -15.79
CA ILE A 586 7.81 -9.37 -16.52
C ILE A 586 7.58 -8.02 -15.82
N GLY A 587 6.91 -8.01 -14.67
CA GLY A 587 6.49 -6.80 -13.96
C GLY A 587 5.17 -6.24 -14.49
N MET A 588 4.44 -5.51 -13.63
CA MET A 588 3.10 -5.01 -13.96
C MET A 588 3.13 -4.01 -15.11
N TYR A 589 4.10 -3.09 -15.07
CA TYR A 589 4.26 -2.09 -16.11
C TYR A 589 4.49 -2.68 -17.52
N ASN A 590 5.33 -3.71 -17.66
CA ASN A 590 5.54 -4.35 -18.97
C ASN A 590 4.33 -5.18 -19.41
N LEU A 591 3.62 -5.80 -18.46
CA LEU A 591 2.36 -6.44 -18.76
C LEU A 591 1.32 -5.43 -19.26
N HIS A 592 1.25 -4.25 -18.64
CA HIS A 592 0.36 -3.17 -19.09
C HIS A 592 0.66 -2.74 -20.53
N LYS A 593 1.94 -2.58 -20.91
CA LYS A 593 2.32 -2.31 -22.32
C LYS A 593 1.81 -3.38 -23.27
N LEU A 594 2.02 -4.64 -22.90
CA LEU A 594 1.56 -5.79 -23.67
C LEU A 594 0.02 -5.78 -23.81
N MET A 595 -0.69 -5.48 -22.74
CA MET A 595 -2.14 -5.32 -22.71
C MET A 595 -2.60 -4.18 -23.62
N THR A 596 -1.95 -3.03 -23.57
CA THR A 596 -2.26 -1.88 -24.44
C THR A 596 -2.10 -2.23 -25.92
N LEU A 597 -1.02 -2.93 -26.28
CA LEU A 597 -0.82 -3.44 -27.64
C LEU A 597 -1.93 -4.41 -28.08
N LEU A 598 -2.40 -5.28 -27.18
CA LEU A 598 -3.54 -6.16 -27.43
C LEU A 598 -4.86 -5.38 -27.61
N ILE A 599 -5.10 -4.36 -26.76
CA ILE A 599 -6.29 -3.49 -26.82
C ILE A 599 -6.34 -2.74 -28.15
N HIS A 600 -5.20 -2.29 -28.65
CA HIS A 600 -5.10 -1.61 -29.94
C HIS A 600 -5.22 -2.55 -31.14
N SER A 601 -5.27 -3.87 -30.93
CA SER A 601 -5.36 -4.81 -32.04
C SER A 601 -6.71 -4.76 -32.75
N PRO A 602 -6.75 -4.69 -34.09
CA PRO A 602 -7.99 -4.80 -34.85
C PRO A 602 -8.45 -6.26 -35.03
N ASP A 603 -7.60 -7.24 -34.76
CA ASP A 603 -7.87 -8.66 -35.03
C ASP A 603 -8.59 -9.33 -33.84
N THR A 604 -9.90 -9.19 -33.79
CA THR A 604 -10.75 -9.73 -32.70
C THR A 604 -10.66 -11.26 -32.57
N ASN A 605 -10.39 -11.97 -33.67
CA ASN A 605 -10.26 -13.42 -33.67
C ASN A 605 -8.99 -13.85 -32.93
N LYS A 606 -7.87 -13.14 -33.11
CA LYS A 606 -6.64 -13.40 -32.37
C LYS A 606 -6.68 -12.91 -30.93
N VAL A 607 -7.45 -11.86 -30.63
CA VAL A 607 -7.63 -11.35 -29.26
C VAL A 607 -8.49 -12.30 -28.40
N LYS A 608 -9.55 -12.89 -28.98
CA LYS A 608 -10.54 -13.68 -28.22
C LYS A 608 -9.95 -14.72 -27.26
N PRO A 609 -8.96 -15.56 -27.65
CA PRO A 609 -8.37 -16.57 -26.75
C PRO A 609 -7.66 -15.98 -25.53
N PHE A 610 -7.20 -14.73 -25.60
CA PHE A 610 -6.54 -14.07 -24.47
C PHE A 610 -7.53 -13.58 -23.41
N LEU A 611 -8.81 -13.38 -23.73
CA LEU A 611 -9.79 -12.86 -22.78
C LEU A 611 -9.95 -13.76 -21.55
N GLU A 612 -10.15 -15.06 -21.75
CA GLU A 612 -10.30 -16.02 -20.65
C GLU A 612 -9.00 -16.16 -19.84
N LEU A 613 -7.87 -16.23 -20.53
CA LEU A 613 -6.56 -16.30 -19.90
C LEU A 613 -6.27 -15.08 -19.01
N ILE A 614 -6.50 -13.87 -19.53
CA ILE A 614 -6.25 -12.62 -18.81
C ILE A 614 -7.23 -12.49 -17.65
N TYR A 615 -8.50 -12.87 -17.83
CA TYR A 615 -9.47 -12.94 -16.74
C TYR A 615 -8.95 -13.83 -15.60
N ASN A 616 -8.50 -15.04 -15.91
CA ASN A 616 -7.93 -15.97 -14.93
C ASN A 616 -6.67 -15.39 -14.26
N ASN A 617 -5.82 -14.68 -15.00
CA ASN A 617 -4.68 -13.97 -14.43
C ASN A 617 -5.12 -12.83 -13.50
N CYS A 618 -6.16 -12.06 -13.84
CA CYS A 618 -6.71 -11.02 -12.96
C CYS A 618 -7.25 -11.60 -11.65
N MET A 619 -7.93 -12.75 -11.70
CA MET A 619 -8.46 -13.45 -10.51
C MET A 619 -7.36 -13.78 -9.49
N ILE A 620 -6.16 -14.12 -9.97
CA ILE A 620 -4.99 -14.44 -9.15
C ILE A 620 -4.04 -13.24 -8.95
N GLY A 621 -4.44 -12.04 -9.41
CA GLY A 621 -3.64 -10.83 -9.27
C GLY A 621 -2.45 -10.70 -10.22
N GLU A 622 -2.33 -11.57 -11.22
CA GLU A 622 -1.26 -11.59 -12.23
C GLU A 622 -1.62 -10.83 -13.51
N ALA A 623 -2.67 -10.01 -13.48
CA ALA A 623 -3.05 -9.03 -14.50
C ALA A 623 -3.96 -7.93 -13.89
N ASN A 624 -4.06 -6.77 -14.55
CA ASN A 624 -4.85 -5.63 -14.09
C ASN A 624 -6.30 -5.70 -14.61
N TRP A 625 -7.29 -5.52 -13.73
CA TRP A 625 -8.71 -5.54 -14.10
C TRP A 625 -9.14 -4.43 -15.06
N LEU A 626 -8.53 -3.25 -14.99
CA LEU A 626 -8.81 -2.15 -15.93
C LEU A 626 -8.36 -2.52 -17.34
N ASP A 627 -7.18 -3.13 -17.48
CA ASP A 627 -6.67 -3.60 -18.77
C ASP A 627 -7.56 -4.69 -19.35
N TYR A 628 -7.99 -5.65 -18.52
CA TYR A 628 -8.95 -6.68 -18.93
C TYR A 628 -10.28 -6.08 -19.36
N ALA A 629 -10.86 -5.19 -18.54
CA ALA A 629 -12.14 -4.54 -18.83
C ALA A 629 -12.08 -3.75 -20.16
N THR A 630 -10.97 -3.05 -20.38
CA THR A 630 -10.72 -2.30 -21.61
C THR A 630 -10.62 -3.22 -22.82
N LEU A 631 -9.86 -4.31 -22.72
CA LEU A 631 -9.74 -5.31 -23.79
C LEU A 631 -11.07 -6.00 -24.08
N LYS A 632 -11.84 -6.34 -23.04
CA LYS A 632 -13.14 -6.99 -23.16
C LYS A 632 -14.16 -6.10 -23.85
N ASP A 633 -14.29 -4.85 -23.42
CA ASP A 633 -15.22 -3.91 -24.05
C ASP A 633 -14.80 -3.58 -25.48
N LYS A 634 -13.50 -3.42 -25.74
CA LYS A 634 -12.98 -3.22 -27.11
C LYS A 634 -13.35 -4.39 -28.02
N TYR A 635 -13.20 -5.62 -27.54
CA TYR A 635 -13.62 -6.83 -28.26
C TYR A 635 -15.13 -6.84 -28.54
N LEU A 636 -15.97 -6.45 -27.56
CA LEU A 636 -17.42 -6.38 -27.71
C LEU A 636 -17.84 -5.30 -28.72
N VAL A 637 -17.30 -4.10 -28.60
CA VAL A 637 -17.58 -2.96 -29.50
C VAL A 637 -17.19 -3.29 -30.94
N ASN A 638 -16.01 -3.88 -31.16
CA ASN A 638 -15.60 -4.31 -32.50
C ASN A 638 -16.52 -5.41 -33.09
N GLY A 639 -17.23 -6.16 -32.24
CA GLY A 639 -18.23 -7.15 -32.62
C GLY A 639 -19.66 -6.61 -32.66
N SER A 640 -19.86 -5.28 -32.62
CA SER A 640 -21.16 -4.61 -32.57
C SER A 640 -22.05 -5.08 -31.41
N LYS A 641 -21.44 -5.35 -30.25
CA LYS A 641 -22.13 -5.69 -29.00
C LYS A 641 -21.94 -4.59 -27.97
N ASP A 642 -22.89 -4.52 -27.05
CA ASP A 642 -22.80 -3.60 -25.92
C ASP A 642 -21.60 -3.93 -25.03
N GLN A 643 -20.94 -2.88 -24.57
CA GLN A 643 -19.82 -3.01 -23.65
C GLN A 643 -20.28 -3.39 -22.24
N MET A 644 -19.46 -4.17 -21.55
CA MET A 644 -19.77 -4.76 -20.25
C MET A 644 -19.32 -3.87 -19.09
N TYR A 645 -18.22 -3.14 -19.26
CA TYR A 645 -17.56 -2.36 -18.20
C TYR A 645 -17.48 -0.85 -18.47
N GLY A 646 -17.96 -0.36 -19.61
CA GLY A 646 -18.05 1.08 -19.89
C GLY A 646 -16.69 1.78 -20.08
N THR A 647 -15.72 1.11 -20.70
CA THR A 647 -14.36 1.64 -20.91
C THR A 647 -14.14 2.26 -22.30
N GLN A 648 -15.04 2.06 -23.25
CA GLN A 648 -14.92 2.56 -24.63
C GLN A 648 -15.78 3.79 -24.86
N TYR A 649 -15.19 4.82 -25.45
CA TYR A 649 -15.82 6.10 -25.75
C TYR A 649 -15.71 6.40 -27.25
N SER A 650 -16.66 7.18 -27.76
CA SER A 650 -16.67 7.71 -29.11
C SER A 650 -16.96 9.21 -29.05
N ILE A 651 -16.59 9.95 -30.10
CA ILE A 651 -16.92 11.36 -30.20
C ILE A 651 -18.25 11.46 -30.94
N ASP A 652 -19.26 12.05 -30.31
CA ASP A 652 -20.52 12.37 -30.96
C ASP A 652 -20.26 13.39 -32.08
N LYS A 653 -20.67 13.08 -33.31
CA LYS A 653 -20.37 13.91 -34.47
C LYS A 653 -21.10 15.27 -34.45
N ASN A 654 -22.20 15.37 -33.74
CA ASN A 654 -23.03 16.57 -33.67
C ASN A 654 -22.58 17.48 -32.52
N THR A 655 -22.27 16.92 -31.35
CA THR A 655 -21.90 17.70 -30.17
C THR A 655 -20.38 17.82 -29.97
N ASN A 656 -19.59 16.98 -30.65
CA ASN A 656 -18.15 16.82 -30.43
C ASN A 656 -17.81 16.44 -28.97
N GLU A 657 -18.76 15.84 -28.24
CA GLU A 657 -18.56 15.36 -26.89
C GLU A 657 -18.13 13.88 -26.90
N MET A 658 -17.32 13.48 -25.92
CA MET A 658 -17.06 12.07 -25.69
C MET A 658 -18.29 11.42 -25.06
N ILE A 659 -18.91 10.52 -25.81
CA ILE A 659 -20.04 9.70 -25.36
C ILE A 659 -19.59 8.26 -25.18
N LEU A 660 -20.21 7.57 -24.24
CA LEU A 660 -20.00 6.14 -24.05
C LEU A 660 -20.46 5.39 -25.32
N THR A 661 -19.60 4.59 -25.93
CA THR A 661 -19.97 3.74 -27.09
C THR A 661 -21.04 2.73 -26.66
N SER A 662 -21.85 2.18 -27.59
CA SER A 662 -22.96 1.23 -27.31
C SER A 662 -22.77 0.42 -26.02
N ALA A 663 -23.62 0.66 -25.04
CA ALA A 663 -23.48 0.11 -23.70
C ALA A 663 -24.84 -0.28 -23.13
N ASP A 664 -24.83 -1.27 -22.25
CA ASP A 664 -25.97 -1.58 -21.40
C ASP A 664 -26.34 -0.38 -20.51
N LYS A 665 -27.46 -0.49 -19.78
CA LYS A 665 -27.80 0.47 -18.72
C LYS A 665 -26.63 0.66 -17.75
N ILE A 666 -26.34 1.90 -17.37
CA ILE A 666 -25.21 2.24 -16.49
C ILE A 666 -25.22 1.47 -15.17
N ASP A 667 -26.40 1.15 -14.65
CA ASP A 667 -26.53 0.33 -13.44
C ASP A 667 -25.97 -1.08 -13.64
N SER A 668 -26.22 -1.71 -14.79
CA SER A 668 -25.66 -3.01 -15.17
C SER A 668 -24.13 -2.95 -15.28
N ILE A 669 -23.63 -1.90 -15.95
CA ILE A 669 -22.19 -1.66 -16.07
C ILE A 669 -21.55 -1.46 -14.69
N ASN A 670 -22.17 -0.69 -13.81
CA ASN A 670 -21.67 -0.43 -12.47
C ASN A 670 -21.69 -1.69 -11.59
N LEU A 671 -22.69 -2.57 -11.75
CA LEU A 671 -22.71 -3.89 -11.11
C LEU A 671 -21.54 -4.76 -11.62
N ASN A 672 -21.31 -4.79 -12.93
CA ASN A 672 -20.19 -5.53 -13.53
C ASN A 672 -18.84 -4.98 -13.05
N ARG A 673 -18.66 -3.65 -13.06
CA ARG A 673 -17.45 -2.97 -12.56
C ARG A 673 -17.21 -3.29 -11.09
N LYS A 674 -18.26 -3.24 -10.26
CA LYS A 674 -18.18 -3.60 -8.83
C LYS A 674 -17.70 -5.05 -8.65
N SER A 675 -18.20 -5.99 -9.46
CA SER A 675 -17.85 -7.42 -9.38
C SER A 675 -16.36 -7.72 -9.61
N ILE A 676 -15.65 -6.86 -10.35
CA ILE A 676 -14.21 -6.96 -10.60
C ILE A 676 -13.40 -5.89 -9.87
N GLY A 677 -14.01 -5.22 -8.88
CA GLY A 677 -13.33 -4.23 -8.04
C GLY A 677 -13.07 -2.88 -8.68
N LEU A 678 -13.65 -2.56 -9.85
CA LEU A 678 -13.56 -1.24 -10.46
C LEU A 678 -14.54 -0.24 -9.81
N ASN A 679 -14.19 1.04 -9.84
CA ASN A 679 -15.06 2.12 -9.37
C ASN A 679 -16.26 2.33 -10.30
N PRO A 680 -17.45 2.63 -9.77
CA PRO A 680 -18.61 2.93 -10.60
C PRO A 680 -18.38 4.18 -11.47
N ILE A 681 -19.03 4.23 -12.62
CA ILE A 681 -19.17 5.43 -13.44
C ILE A 681 -20.23 6.30 -12.77
N LEU A 682 -19.80 7.39 -12.14
CA LEU A 682 -20.66 8.25 -11.31
C LEU A 682 -21.55 9.20 -12.13
N THR A 683 -21.12 9.58 -13.34
CA THR A 683 -21.86 10.49 -14.22
C THR A 683 -21.43 10.31 -15.67
N ILE A 684 -22.38 10.09 -16.59
CA ILE A 684 -22.14 10.17 -18.05
C ILE A 684 -22.08 11.65 -18.51
N ASN A 685 -22.57 12.58 -17.69
CA ASN A 685 -22.92 13.94 -18.12
C ASN A 685 -21.90 15.06 -17.84
N THR A 686 -20.67 14.77 -17.44
CA THR A 686 -19.63 15.81 -17.54
C THR A 686 -18.93 15.60 -18.85
N GLY A 687 -19.47 16.21 -19.92
CA GLY A 687 -18.78 16.37 -21.18
C GLY A 687 -17.34 16.78 -20.86
N ILE A 688 -16.40 15.87 -21.10
CA ILE A 688 -14.99 16.22 -21.12
C ILE A 688 -14.88 17.06 -22.38
N TYR A 689 -15.07 18.37 -22.23
CA TYR A 689 -14.90 19.32 -23.32
C TYR A 689 -13.45 19.21 -23.76
N LEU A 690 -13.22 18.52 -24.87
CA LEU A 690 -12.01 18.72 -25.65
C LEU A 690 -12.08 20.16 -26.14
N LYS A 691 -11.53 21.09 -25.37
CA LYS A 691 -11.23 22.44 -25.87
C LYS A 691 -10.34 22.24 -27.09
N GLN A 692 -10.92 22.34 -28.28
CA GLN A 692 -10.15 22.55 -29.49
C GLN A 692 -9.33 23.82 -29.25
N LYS A 693 -8.01 23.66 -29.30
CA LYS A 693 -7.04 24.73 -29.16
C LYS A 693 -6.80 25.38 -30.51
#